data_AF-I8ZT30-F1
#
_entry.id   AF-I8ZT30-F1
#
_cell.length_a   1.000
_cell.length_b   1.000
_cell.length_c   1.000
_cell.angle_alpha   90.00
_cell.angle_beta   90.00
_cell.angle_gamma   90.00
#
_symmetry.space_group_name_H-M   'P 1'
#
loop_
_entity.id
_entity.type
_entity.pdbx_description
1 polymer ?
#
loop_
_entity_poly.entity_id
_entity_poly.type
_entity_poly.pdbx_seq_one_letter_code
_entity_poly.pdbx_strand_id
1 'polypeptide(L)'
;MDIPNTDSVNYAFASAQSQAMQYRHEFITPEHLLSALLEQVPFQKALAECFCTPEELSQSISEYLSKKVERVPQEIEYELEISGQLSELLQYAYMTISHSSAEEMDVPHLVQGMLQLEDSWAGYLLKETVGEDMPEFLSSLISNYEHMNQFQEETSSEQEKSEPWRNYVTCLNEGLQDRNPLIGRNVELERTIQVLCRKEKNNPLHVGEPGVGKTALVYGLAARIEAGNVPERLTGCRIYELDLGNLLAGTQYRGEFEKRLKAIMEGIRKEGHAIVYIDEIHNLIGAGRTGDGSMDASNMLKPYLEGGEIRFIGSTTYEEFNRYFSRSRGLVRRFQQIDIQEPGIEETIHIVEGLKERYETFHGVVYEEGVIAYAVTAAARYISDRFLPDKAIDLVDEAGAYREIHPTDTETQTVDKALITDILARICKVDVLAMKEEDNATLETLYERISAKIYGQEEAVCQVVEAVQMAKAGLLDENKPLASLLFVGPTGVGKTEVAKVLASELGIALQRFDMSEYTEKHTVAKLIGSPAGYIGYEDGGLLTDAIRKTPNCVLLLDEIEKAHPDIFNILLQVMDYAVLTDNKGRKADCRHVILIMTSNAGAQFAHQASIGFSGQITAGEAMLKQVKKTFKPEFINRLSATVVFHDMDYGMASLILNKKLNELKNKLSARHVGMELSPEAYKHLLKLGFTKEYGAREMDRVITSQLKPLLMREILFGTLKTGGKVRVTAGNGELSLQVLKE
;
A
#
# COMPACT_ATOMS: atom_id res chain seq x y z
N MET A 1 19.51 27.72 -23.61
CA MET A 1 19.20 26.98 -22.38
C MET A 1 20.04 27.66 -21.33
N ASP A 2 19.43 28.51 -20.52
CA ASP A 2 20.14 29.29 -19.51
C ASP A 2 20.24 28.44 -18.25
N ILE A 3 21.22 27.54 -18.22
CA ILE A 3 21.58 26.83 -17.00
C ILE A 3 22.45 27.80 -16.19
N PRO A 4 22.08 28.15 -14.95
CA PRO A 4 22.87 29.06 -14.11
C PRO A 4 24.22 28.41 -13.75
N ASN A 5 25.24 29.25 -13.55
CA ASN A 5 26.56 28.84 -13.08
C ASN A 5 26.66 28.97 -11.56
N THR A 6 27.34 28.04 -10.90
CA THR A 6 27.69 28.18 -9.48
C THR A 6 28.65 29.36 -9.26
N ASP A 7 28.71 29.89 -8.04
CA ASP A 7 29.65 30.98 -7.68
C ASP A 7 31.12 30.60 -7.95
N SER A 8 31.47 29.34 -7.72
CA SER A 8 32.79 28.77 -8.02
C SER A 8 33.12 28.81 -9.52
N VAL A 9 32.14 28.55 -10.38
CA VAL A 9 32.27 28.67 -11.84
C VAL A 9 32.40 30.13 -12.26
N ASN A 10 31.56 31.02 -11.71
CA ASN A 10 31.64 32.45 -12.00
C ASN A 10 33.00 33.04 -11.60
N TYR A 11 33.52 32.65 -10.44
CA TYR A 11 34.87 33.01 -9.98
C TYR A 11 35.95 32.48 -10.94
N ALA A 12 35.85 31.23 -11.38
CA ALA A 12 36.80 30.63 -12.32
C ALA A 12 36.88 31.41 -13.63
N PHE A 13 35.74 31.78 -14.22
CA PHE A 13 35.70 32.56 -15.46
C PHE A 13 36.26 33.97 -15.28
N ALA A 14 35.92 34.65 -14.18
CA ALA A 14 36.45 35.97 -13.87
C ALA A 14 37.97 35.96 -13.68
N SER A 15 38.51 34.97 -12.96
CA SER A 15 39.95 34.79 -12.77
C SER A 15 40.64 34.43 -14.10
N ALA A 16 40.09 33.51 -14.88
CA ALA A 16 40.62 33.16 -16.20
C ALA A 16 40.68 34.36 -17.16
N GLN A 17 39.63 35.19 -17.16
CA GLN A 17 39.59 36.45 -17.91
C GLN A 17 40.69 37.41 -17.47
N SER A 18 40.85 37.61 -16.15
CA SER A 18 41.88 38.47 -15.58
C SER A 18 43.29 38.00 -15.96
N GLN A 19 43.54 36.68 -15.89
CA GLN A 19 44.82 36.10 -16.30
C GLN A 19 45.10 36.32 -17.79
N ALA A 20 44.10 36.12 -18.68
CA ALA A 20 44.26 36.36 -20.11
C ALA A 20 44.64 37.82 -20.41
N MET A 21 44.02 38.78 -19.71
CA MET A 21 44.39 40.19 -19.79
C MET A 21 45.80 40.48 -19.26
N GLN A 22 46.18 39.86 -18.13
CA GLN A 22 47.50 40.04 -17.52
C GLN A 22 48.63 39.54 -18.44
N TYR A 23 48.42 38.40 -19.11
CA TYR A 23 49.39 37.87 -20.06
C TYR A 23 49.31 38.55 -21.45
N ARG A 24 48.31 39.42 -21.68
CA ARG A 24 47.96 40.00 -22.99
C ARG A 24 47.69 38.94 -24.06
N HIS A 25 46.90 37.93 -23.73
CA HIS A 25 46.41 36.95 -24.71
C HIS A 25 45.11 37.43 -25.34
N GLU A 26 44.95 37.21 -26.65
CA GLU A 26 43.76 37.59 -27.41
C GLU A 26 42.52 36.76 -27.03
N PHE A 27 42.74 35.51 -26.63
CA PHE A 27 41.67 34.57 -26.28
C PHE A 27 41.78 34.05 -24.85
N ILE A 28 40.64 33.87 -24.19
CA ILE A 28 40.50 33.06 -22.98
C ILE A 28 40.49 31.59 -23.44
N THR A 29 41.45 30.81 -22.94
CA THR A 29 41.64 29.40 -23.33
C THR A 29 41.35 28.44 -22.18
N PRO A 30 41.17 27.12 -22.42
CA PRO A 30 41.01 26.13 -21.36
C PRO A 30 42.15 26.14 -20.33
N GLU A 31 43.36 26.52 -20.73
CA GLU A 31 44.52 26.60 -19.84
C GLU A 31 44.41 27.75 -18.83
N HIS A 32 43.84 28.88 -19.25
CA HIS A 32 43.50 29.97 -18.32
C HIS A 32 42.43 29.51 -17.32
N LEU A 33 41.44 28.76 -17.79
CA LEU A 33 40.41 28.20 -16.93
C LEU A 33 41.01 27.20 -15.92
N LEU A 34 41.87 26.27 -16.38
CA LEU A 34 42.55 25.32 -15.49
C LEU A 34 43.42 26.02 -14.45
N SER A 35 44.13 27.07 -14.85
CA SER A 35 44.93 27.90 -13.93
C SER A 35 44.04 28.61 -12.90
N ALA A 36 42.86 29.09 -13.29
CA ALA A 36 41.89 29.70 -12.38
C ALA A 36 41.27 28.67 -11.42
N LEU A 37 41.02 27.43 -11.87
CA LEU A 37 40.53 26.36 -11.00
C LEU A 37 41.56 25.98 -9.93
N LEU A 38 42.86 26.04 -10.23
CA LEU A 38 43.93 25.82 -9.26
C LEU A 38 43.98 26.86 -8.14
N GLU A 39 43.36 28.03 -8.29
CA GLU A 39 43.25 29.01 -7.21
C GLU A 39 42.20 28.60 -6.16
N GLN A 40 41.32 27.66 -6.51
CA GLN A 40 40.22 27.24 -5.66
C GLN A 40 40.64 26.10 -4.72
N VAL A 41 40.43 26.31 -3.42
CA VAL A 41 40.76 25.34 -2.36
C VAL A 41 40.16 23.94 -2.59
N PRO A 42 38.89 23.78 -3.04
CA PRO A 42 38.33 22.45 -3.30
C PRO A 42 39.08 21.69 -4.41
N PHE A 43 39.53 22.39 -5.46
CA PHE A 43 40.31 21.81 -6.54
C PHE A 43 41.70 21.36 -6.06
N GLN A 44 42.37 22.19 -5.26
CA GLN A 44 43.68 21.84 -4.68
C GLN A 44 43.58 20.63 -3.73
N LYS A 45 42.50 20.55 -2.94
CA LYS A 45 42.25 19.39 -2.06
C LYS A 45 42.06 18.12 -2.88
N ALA A 46 41.27 18.17 -3.95
CA ALA A 46 41.06 17.01 -4.81
C ALA A 46 42.38 16.50 -5.43
N LEU A 47 43.27 17.40 -5.85
CA LEU A 47 44.62 17.02 -6.30
C LEU A 47 45.45 16.40 -5.18
N ALA A 48 45.44 17.00 -3.98
CA ALA A 48 46.23 16.53 -2.85
C ALA A 48 45.79 15.15 -2.34
N GLU A 49 44.49 14.81 -2.44
CA GLU A 49 43.96 13.48 -2.10
C GLU A 49 44.44 12.38 -3.05
N CYS A 50 44.75 12.73 -4.30
CA CYS A 50 45.41 11.86 -5.27
C CYS A 50 46.94 11.88 -5.17
N PHE A 51 47.50 12.43 -4.07
CA PHE A 51 48.94 12.61 -3.88
C PHE A 51 49.64 13.47 -4.95
N CYS A 52 48.88 14.25 -5.72
CA CYS A 52 49.41 15.21 -6.69
C CYS A 52 49.77 16.53 -5.99
N THR A 53 50.84 17.19 -6.44
CA THR A 53 51.27 18.51 -5.94
C THR A 53 50.68 19.61 -6.83
N PRO A 54 49.73 20.44 -6.32
CA PRO A 54 49.13 21.52 -7.12
C PRO A 54 50.16 22.51 -7.67
N GLU A 55 51.30 22.68 -6.98
CA GLU A 55 52.38 23.57 -7.37
C GLU A 55 53.04 23.14 -8.70
N GLU A 56 53.19 21.84 -8.95
CA GLU A 56 53.81 21.31 -10.17
C GLU A 56 52.94 21.57 -11.41
N LEU A 57 51.62 21.33 -11.27
CA LEU A 57 50.66 21.63 -12.32
C LEU A 57 50.54 23.14 -12.57
N SER A 58 50.50 23.94 -11.50
CA SER A 58 50.48 25.41 -11.60
C SER A 58 51.71 25.96 -12.34
N GLN A 59 52.90 25.43 -12.04
CA GLN A 59 54.14 25.81 -12.72
C GLN A 59 54.10 25.44 -14.22
N SER A 60 53.60 24.24 -14.54
CA SER A 60 53.50 23.74 -15.91
C SER A 60 52.53 24.58 -16.76
N ILE A 61 51.36 24.93 -16.20
CA ILE A 61 50.39 25.80 -16.87
C ILE A 61 50.94 27.21 -17.03
N SER A 62 51.57 27.77 -16.00
CA SER A 62 52.19 29.09 -16.05
C SER A 62 53.31 29.17 -17.09
N GLU A 63 54.11 28.11 -17.25
CA GLU A 63 55.13 28.02 -18.29
C GLU A 63 54.51 27.98 -19.68
N TYR A 64 53.43 27.21 -19.86
CA TYR A 64 52.70 27.17 -21.12
C TYR A 64 52.11 28.54 -21.49
N LEU A 65 51.33 29.14 -20.58
CA LEU A 65 50.72 30.46 -20.78
C LEU A 65 51.79 31.52 -21.06
N SER A 66 52.91 31.52 -20.35
CA SER A 66 53.92 32.57 -20.51
C SER A 66 54.81 32.42 -21.74
N LYS A 67 55.09 31.19 -22.22
CA LYS A 67 56.09 30.92 -23.27
C LYS A 67 55.52 30.37 -24.57
N LYS A 68 54.34 29.74 -24.55
CA LYS A 68 53.76 29.02 -25.71
C LYS A 68 52.58 29.76 -26.33
N VAL A 69 51.81 30.51 -25.54
CA VAL A 69 50.72 31.33 -26.03
C VAL A 69 51.28 32.66 -26.55
N GLU A 70 50.83 33.07 -27.73
CA GLU A 70 51.25 34.32 -28.35
C GLU A 70 50.64 35.52 -27.62
N ARG A 71 51.47 36.52 -27.31
CA ARG A 71 51.03 37.74 -26.64
C ARG A 71 50.78 38.84 -27.65
N VAL A 72 49.65 39.52 -27.51
CA VAL A 72 49.31 40.68 -28.31
C VAL A 72 50.32 41.81 -28.05
N PRO A 73 51.02 42.32 -29.08
CA PRO A 73 51.98 43.42 -28.96
C PRO A 73 51.39 44.65 -28.26
N GLN A 74 52.23 45.39 -27.51
CA GLN A 74 51.74 46.49 -26.66
C GLN A 74 51.01 47.61 -27.42
N GLU A 75 51.35 47.78 -28.70
CA GLU A 75 50.83 48.84 -29.57
C GLU A 75 49.47 48.50 -30.22
N ILE A 76 48.97 47.27 -30.06
CA ILE A 76 47.74 46.79 -30.67
C ILE A 76 46.63 46.77 -29.61
N GLU A 77 45.53 47.47 -29.88
CA GLU A 77 44.27 47.30 -29.15
C GLU A 77 43.60 46.00 -29.60
N TYR A 78 43.11 45.22 -28.64
CA TYR A 78 42.40 43.96 -28.90
C TYR A 78 41.22 43.85 -27.97
N GLU A 79 40.19 43.13 -28.42
CA GLU A 79 39.08 42.69 -27.58
C GLU A 79 39.31 41.24 -27.19
N LEU A 80 39.00 40.92 -25.94
CA LEU A 80 39.23 39.58 -25.41
C LEU A 80 38.06 38.67 -25.81
N GLU A 81 38.36 37.59 -26.51
CA GLU A 81 37.36 36.62 -26.97
C GLU A 81 37.52 35.25 -26.30
N ILE A 82 36.50 34.39 -26.40
CA ILE A 82 36.57 32.99 -25.94
C ILE A 82 37.19 32.15 -27.06
N SER A 83 38.19 31.32 -26.75
CA SER A 83 38.80 30.46 -27.76
C SER A 83 37.83 29.37 -28.24
N GLY A 84 38.03 28.87 -29.46
CA GLY A 84 37.24 27.75 -29.99
C GLY A 84 37.25 26.52 -29.08
N GLN A 85 38.41 26.17 -28.52
CA GLN A 85 38.53 25.06 -27.57
C GLN A 85 37.80 25.31 -26.24
N LEU A 86 37.76 26.57 -25.75
CA LEU A 86 36.98 26.89 -24.55
C LEU A 86 35.47 26.86 -24.84
N SER A 87 35.05 27.28 -26.03
CA SER A 87 33.66 27.13 -26.46
C SER A 87 33.26 25.65 -26.58
N GLU A 88 34.15 24.78 -27.05
CA GLU A 88 33.91 23.34 -27.15
C GLU A 88 33.86 22.67 -25.77
N LEU A 89 34.73 23.07 -24.85
CA LEU A 89 34.71 22.63 -23.45
C LEU A 89 33.35 22.90 -22.81
N LEU A 90 32.83 24.12 -22.98
CA LEU A 90 31.52 24.52 -22.47
C LEU A 90 30.40 23.66 -23.08
N GLN A 91 30.46 23.37 -24.37
CA GLN A 91 29.48 22.48 -25.02
C GLN A 91 29.48 21.07 -24.39
N TYR A 92 30.67 20.49 -24.14
CA TYR A 92 30.76 19.20 -23.45
C TYR A 92 30.21 19.28 -22.01
N ALA A 93 30.51 20.35 -21.27
CA ALA A 93 29.97 20.54 -19.92
C ALA A 93 28.43 20.62 -19.93
N TYR A 94 27.84 21.36 -20.87
CA TYR A 94 26.38 21.41 -21.03
C TYR A 94 25.77 20.06 -21.40
N MET A 95 26.44 19.27 -22.25
CA MET A 95 25.99 17.91 -22.56
C MET A 95 25.96 17.03 -21.32
N THR A 96 26.99 17.07 -20.48
CA THR A 96 27.02 16.34 -19.20
C THR A 96 25.83 16.70 -18.31
N ILE A 97 25.55 18.00 -18.14
CA ILE A 97 24.43 18.48 -17.31
C ILE A 97 23.08 17.96 -17.82
N SER A 98 22.87 18.00 -19.14
CA SER A 98 21.64 17.49 -19.75
C SER A 98 21.38 16.00 -19.50
N HIS A 99 22.44 15.25 -19.18
CA HIS A 99 22.38 13.83 -18.85
C HIS A 99 22.35 13.56 -17.33
N SER A 100 22.73 14.52 -16.48
CA SER A 100 22.90 14.32 -15.03
C SER A 100 21.75 14.85 -14.15
N SER A 101 20.67 15.40 -14.73
CA SER A 101 19.58 16.09 -13.99
C SER A 101 20.05 17.24 -13.09
N ALA A 102 21.26 17.74 -13.27
CA ALA A 102 21.78 18.86 -12.49
C ALA A 102 21.09 20.17 -12.90
N GLU A 103 20.73 20.99 -11.91
CA GLU A 103 20.04 22.27 -12.12
C GLU A 103 21.00 23.43 -12.42
N GLU A 104 22.29 23.28 -12.10
CA GLU A 104 23.34 24.30 -12.28
C GLU A 104 24.63 23.74 -12.90
N MET A 105 25.41 24.60 -13.56
CA MET A 105 26.76 24.29 -14.04
C MET A 105 27.78 24.50 -12.93
N ASP A 106 28.41 23.39 -12.53
CA ASP A 106 29.48 23.38 -11.52
C ASP A 106 30.85 22.97 -12.07
N VAL A 107 31.93 23.24 -11.31
CA VAL A 107 33.33 22.99 -11.69
C VAL A 107 33.61 21.56 -12.16
N PRO A 108 33.08 20.49 -11.54
CA PRO A 108 33.28 19.12 -12.04
C PRO A 108 32.83 18.92 -13.50
N HIS A 109 31.77 19.61 -13.93
CA HIS A 109 31.30 19.55 -15.31
C HIS A 109 32.30 20.19 -16.28
N LEU A 110 32.91 21.32 -15.89
CA LEU A 110 33.96 21.98 -16.69
C LEU A 110 35.20 21.11 -16.82
N VAL A 111 35.61 20.43 -15.74
CA VAL A 111 36.77 19.54 -15.74
C VAL A 111 36.50 18.31 -16.61
N GLN A 112 35.30 17.71 -16.53
CA GLN A 112 34.92 16.63 -17.42
C GLN A 112 34.93 17.08 -18.89
N GLY A 113 34.38 18.26 -19.20
CA GLY A 113 34.44 18.83 -20.54
C GLY A 113 35.88 19.06 -21.03
N MET A 114 36.77 19.53 -20.15
CA MET A 114 38.19 19.73 -20.45
C MET A 114 38.91 18.42 -20.82
N LEU A 115 38.56 17.32 -20.16
CA LEU A 115 39.15 16.00 -20.42
C LEU A 115 38.68 15.40 -21.76
N GLN A 116 37.54 15.86 -22.31
CA GLN A 116 37.00 15.45 -23.61
C GLN A 116 37.62 16.20 -24.78
N LEU A 117 38.27 17.34 -24.55
CA LEU A 117 38.90 18.11 -25.62
C LEU A 117 39.99 17.31 -26.33
N GLU A 118 39.92 17.28 -27.67
CA GLU A 118 41.01 16.79 -28.52
C GLU A 118 42.10 17.88 -28.63
N ASP A 119 43.37 17.48 -28.53
CA ASP A 119 44.54 18.37 -28.67
C ASP A 119 44.54 19.62 -27.77
N SER A 120 44.02 19.52 -26.53
CA SER A 120 44.08 20.59 -25.52
C SER A 120 45.26 20.42 -24.56
N TRP A 121 46.03 21.48 -24.36
CA TRP A 121 47.10 21.50 -23.35
C TRP A 121 46.56 21.43 -21.94
N ALA A 122 45.41 22.05 -21.65
CA ALA A 122 44.75 21.94 -20.35
C ALA A 122 44.41 20.48 -20.01
N GLY A 123 43.78 19.77 -20.96
CA GLY A 123 43.47 18.35 -20.80
C GLY A 123 44.71 17.47 -20.70
N TYR A 124 45.75 17.75 -21.49
CA TYR A 124 47.03 17.04 -21.45
C TYR A 124 47.74 17.21 -20.10
N LEU A 125 47.92 18.46 -19.62
CA LEU A 125 48.60 18.76 -18.37
C LEU A 125 47.89 18.16 -17.16
N LEU A 126 46.55 18.20 -17.14
CA LEU A 126 45.75 17.59 -16.09
C LEU A 126 45.89 16.05 -16.09
N LYS A 127 45.80 15.41 -17.27
CA LYS A 127 46.00 13.95 -17.42
C LYS A 127 47.41 13.52 -17.05
N GLU A 128 48.43 14.31 -17.40
CA GLU A 128 49.83 14.03 -17.05
C GLU A 128 50.07 14.12 -15.54
N THR A 129 49.43 15.09 -14.86
CA THR A 129 49.58 15.28 -13.41
C THR A 129 48.86 14.21 -12.60
N VAL A 130 47.63 13.87 -12.98
CA VAL A 130 46.77 12.97 -12.21
C VAL A 130 46.97 11.50 -12.62
N GLY A 131 47.35 11.23 -13.86
CA GLY A 131 47.75 9.89 -14.30
C GLY A 131 46.65 8.84 -14.19
N GLU A 132 46.94 7.73 -13.49
CA GLU A 132 46.00 6.61 -13.31
C GLU A 132 44.89 6.93 -12.28
N ASP A 133 45.10 7.91 -11.39
CA ASP A 133 44.18 8.29 -10.31
C ASP A 133 43.06 9.24 -10.79
N MET A 134 42.84 9.35 -12.11
CA MET A 134 41.81 10.21 -12.70
C MET A 134 40.39 9.92 -12.18
N PRO A 135 39.95 8.65 -12.02
CA PRO A 135 38.63 8.37 -11.44
C PRO A 135 38.50 8.85 -10.00
N GLU A 136 39.52 8.61 -9.17
CA GLU A 136 39.60 9.04 -7.78
C GLU A 136 39.60 10.57 -7.67
N PHE A 137 40.36 11.24 -8.53
CA PHE A 137 40.38 12.70 -8.63
C PHE A 137 39.00 13.27 -8.96
N LEU A 138 38.31 12.72 -9.97
CA LEU A 138 36.96 13.17 -10.33
C LEU A 138 35.94 12.93 -9.20
N SER A 139 36.04 11.80 -8.50
CA SER A 139 35.20 11.50 -7.33
C SER A 139 35.43 12.49 -6.18
N SER A 140 36.70 12.74 -5.86
CA SER A 140 37.10 13.71 -4.83
C SER A 140 36.70 15.14 -5.22
N LEU A 141 36.84 15.50 -6.49
CA LEU A 141 36.45 16.80 -7.02
C LEU A 141 34.95 17.04 -6.84
N ILE A 142 34.10 16.07 -7.21
CA ILE A 142 32.64 16.17 -7.02
C ILE A 142 32.31 16.36 -5.54
N SER A 143 32.84 15.49 -4.67
CA SER A 143 32.61 15.58 -3.22
C SER A 143 33.04 16.93 -2.63
N ASN A 144 34.21 17.44 -3.00
CA ASN A 144 34.75 18.68 -2.48
C ASN A 144 33.95 19.92 -2.90
N TYR A 145 33.44 19.95 -4.14
CA TYR A 145 32.60 21.05 -4.63
C TYR A 145 31.14 20.95 -4.13
N GLU A 146 30.57 19.75 -4.01
CA GLU A 146 29.27 19.54 -3.35
C GLU A 146 29.30 20.03 -1.89
N HIS A 147 30.34 19.67 -1.15
CA HIS A 147 30.53 20.16 0.21
C HIS A 147 30.67 21.70 0.26
N MET A 148 31.45 22.30 -0.65
CA MET A 148 31.60 23.76 -0.68
C MET A 148 30.29 24.47 -0.98
N ASN A 149 29.52 23.98 -1.96
CA ASN A 149 28.24 24.58 -2.33
C ASN A 149 27.23 24.48 -1.17
N GLN A 150 27.20 23.36 -0.44
CA GLN A 150 26.43 23.24 0.80
C GLN A 150 26.85 24.29 1.85
N PHE A 151 28.15 24.49 2.06
CA PHE A 151 28.65 25.53 2.97
C PHE A 151 28.36 26.97 2.49
N GLN A 152 28.25 27.21 1.18
CA GLN A 152 27.92 28.52 0.60
C GLN A 152 26.42 28.83 0.64
N GLU A 153 25.57 27.84 0.43
CA GLU A 153 24.13 27.93 0.74
C GLU A 153 23.91 28.21 2.23
N GLU A 154 24.74 27.62 3.11
CA GLU A 154 24.71 27.89 4.55
C GLU A 154 25.22 29.30 4.95
N THR A 155 26.04 29.97 4.12
CA THR A 155 26.64 31.28 4.45
C THR A 155 25.97 32.47 3.75
N SER A 156 25.27 32.26 2.64
CA SER A 156 24.50 33.30 1.93
C SER A 156 23.12 33.59 2.55
N SER A 157 22.64 32.71 3.42
CA SER A 157 21.48 32.97 4.29
C SER A 157 21.90 33.67 5.59
N GLU A 158 22.18 34.97 5.54
CA GLU A 158 22.18 35.82 6.76
C GLU A 158 20.74 36.06 7.25
N GLN A 159 20.10 34.99 7.75
CA GLN A 159 19.02 35.08 8.74
C GLN A 159 19.22 33.98 9.78
N GLU A 160 19.53 34.43 11.00
CA GLU A 160 19.58 33.68 12.27
C GLU A 160 20.33 32.34 12.30
N LYS A 161 21.43 32.31 13.07
CA LYS A 161 22.17 31.12 13.51
C LYS A 161 21.27 29.88 13.74
N SER A 162 21.10 29.06 12.71
CA SER A 162 20.56 27.72 12.88
C SER A 162 21.72 26.80 13.24
N GLU A 163 21.82 26.42 14.51
CA GLU A 163 22.75 25.38 14.92
C GLU A 163 22.44 24.08 14.13
N PRO A 164 23.43 23.32 13.63
CA PRO A 164 23.21 22.19 12.71
C PRO A 164 22.23 21.10 13.18
N TRP A 165 21.95 21.03 14.49
CA TRP A 165 20.98 20.08 15.03
C TRP A 165 19.53 20.45 14.72
N ARG A 166 19.23 21.73 14.46
CA ARG A 166 17.88 22.21 14.12
C ARG A 166 17.36 21.61 12.82
N ASN A 167 18.25 21.22 11.90
CA ASN A 167 17.88 20.55 10.66
C ASN A 167 17.28 19.15 10.87
N TYR A 168 17.43 18.56 12.06
CA TYR A 168 16.93 17.23 12.39
C TYR A 168 15.71 17.26 13.32
N VAL A 169 15.19 18.46 13.64
CA VAL A 169 14.03 18.62 14.51
C VAL A 169 13.05 19.65 13.96
N THR A 170 11.77 19.45 14.23
CA THR A 170 10.73 20.44 13.94
C THR A 170 10.22 21.03 15.25
N CYS A 171 10.16 22.36 15.36
CA CYS A 171 9.56 23.00 16.53
C CYS A 171 8.04 23.02 16.42
N LEU A 172 7.33 22.29 17.27
CA LEU A 172 5.87 22.18 17.22
C LEU A 172 5.14 23.42 17.75
N ASN A 173 5.86 24.34 18.40
CA ASN A 173 5.32 25.62 18.84
C ASN A 173 5.19 26.63 17.67
N GLU A 174 5.92 26.41 16.58
CA GLU A 174 5.87 27.27 15.40
C GLU A 174 4.74 26.82 14.46
N GLY A 175 4.12 27.75 13.72
CA GLY A 175 3.09 27.42 12.72
C GLY A 175 1.80 26.82 13.30
N LEU A 176 1.50 27.03 14.58
CA LEU A 176 0.27 26.51 15.21
C LEU A 176 -1.03 26.98 14.54
N GLN A 177 -1.01 28.14 13.87
CA GLN A 177 -2.18 28.66 13.15
C GLN A 177 -2.55 27.78 11.95
N ASP A 178 -1.56 27.23 11.27
CA ASP A 178 -1.73 26.39 10.08
C ASP A 178 -2.17 24.95 10.43
N ARG A 179 -2.09 24.56 11.72
CA ARG A 179 -2.40 23.21 12.19
C ARG A 179 -3.77 23.11 12.85
N ASN A 180 -4.41 21.96 12.72
CA ASN A 180 -5.74 21.73 13.27
C ASN A 180 -5.73 21.81 14.81
N PRO A 181 -6.69 22.54 15.42
CA PRO A 181 -6.76 22.67 16.86
C PRO A 181 -7.13 21.33 17.52
N LEU A 182 -6.62 21.11 18.73
CA LEU A 182 -7.09 19.99 19.55
C LEU A 182 -8.51 20.28 20.04
N ILE A 183 -9.46 19.46 19.62
CA ILE A 183 -10.86 19.51 20.05
C ILE A 183 -11.10 18.32 20.99
N GLY A 184 -11.69 18.59 22.16
CA GLY A 184 -11.87 17.58 23.19
C GLY A 184 -10.55 17.13 23.86
N ARG A 185 -10.52 15.88 24.34
CA ARG A 185 -9.34 15.21 24.95
C ARG A 185 -8.62 15.98 26.06
N ASN A 186 -9.39 16.75 26.83
CA ASN A 186 -8.86 17.57 27.91
C ASN A 186 -8.24 16.74 29.04
N VAL A 187 -8.78 15.54 29.30
CA VAL A 187 -8.32 14.65 30.38
C VAL A 187 -6.93 14.09 30.05
N GLU A 188 -6.71 13.65 28.82
CA GLU A 188 -5.44 13.12 28.32
C GLU A 188 -4.37 14.22 28.27
N LEU A 189 -4.75 15.42 27.84
CA LEU A 189 -3.85 16.57 27.82
C LEU A 189 -3.47 17.02 29.24
N GLU A 190 -4.43 17.12 30.15
CA GLU A 190 -4.17 17.44 31.56
C GLU A 190 -3.29 16.37 32.22
N ARG A 191 -3.53 15.09 31.91
CA ARG A 191 -2.68 13.99 32.37
C ARG A 191 -1.26 14.11 31.82
N THR A 192 -1.09 14.51 30.57
CA THR A 192 0.23 14.74 29.94
C THR A 192 0.99 15.85 30.66
N ILE A 193 0.34 16.98 30.93
CA ILE A 193 0.89 18.10 31.71
C ILE A 193 1.26 17.64 33.12
N GLN A 194 0.38 16.89 33.79
CA GLN A 194 0.62 16.36 35.13
C GLN A 194 1.88 15.48 35.17
N VAL A 195 2.08 14.62 34.17
CA VAL A 195 3.27 13.77 34.07
C VAL A 195 4.53 14.61 33.86
N LEU A 196 4.52 15.57 32.93
CA LEU A 196 5.67 16.44 32.66
C LEU A 196 6.12 17.27 33.87
N CYS A 197 5.20 17.58 34.79
CA CYS A 197 5.49 18.29 36.03
C CYS A 197 6.03 17.41 37.17
N ARG A 198 6.04 16.07 37.04
CA ARG A 198 6.56 15.16 38.08
C ARG A 198 8.07 15.32 38.26
N LYS A 199 8.56 14.96 39.45
CA LYS A 199 10.00 14.90 39.75
C LYS A 199 10.68 13.66 39.16
N GLU A 200 9.99 12.52 39.19
CA GLU A 200 10.44 11.25 38.64
C GLU A 200 9.35 10.69 37.74
N LYS A 201 9.74 9.92 36.71
CA LYS A 201 8.83 9.43 35.66
C LYS A 201 8.05 10.58 35.02
N ASN A 202 8.80 11.59 34.61
CA ASN A 202 8.31 12.85 34.05
C ASN A 202 8.18 12.85 32.53
N ASN A 203 8.33 11.67 31.90
CA ASN A 203 8.22 11.52 30.46
C ASN A 203 6.89 10.80 30.14
N PRO A 204 5.87 11.46 29.58
CA PRO A 204 4.66 10.79 29.13
C PRO A 204 4.94 9.90 27.91
N LEU A 205 4.30 8.73 27.88
CA LEU A 205 4.25 7.84 26.73
C LEU A 205 2.77 7.66 26.34
N HIS A 206 2.36 8.27 25.24
CA HIS A 206 1.05 8.12 24.65
C HIS A 206 0.96 6.75 23.96
N VAL A 207 0.13 5.86 24.50
CA VAL A 207 -0.09 4.52 23.96
C VAL A 207 -1.51 4.42 23.45
N GLY A 208 -1.67 4.18 22.16
CA GLY A 208 -2.98 4.08 21.49
C GLY A 208 -2.84 3.61 20.06
N GLU A 209 -3.93 3.19 19.43
CA GLU A 209 -3.91 2.74 18.03
C GLU A 209 -3.53 3.88 17.06
N PRO A 210 -3.13 3.60 15.80
CA PRO A 210 -2.93 4.63 14.79
C PRO A 210 -4.23 5.41 14.51
N GLY A 211 -4.14 6.70 14.24
CA GLY A 211 -5.30 7.54 13.89
C GLY A 211 -6.11 8.09 15.09
N VAL A 212 -5.89 7.62 16.32
CA VAL A 212 -6.66 8.12 17.50
C VAL A 212 -6.29 9.55 17.93
N GLY A 213 -5.39 10.25 17.24
CA GLY A 213 -5.02 11.64 17.57
C GLY A 213 -3.92 11.79 18.63
N LYS A 214 -2.92 10.90 18.67
CA LYS A 214 -1.75 11.01 19.58
C LYS A 214 -0.94 12.28 19.30
N THR A 215 -0.61 12.54 18.03
CA THR A 215 0.13 13.74 17.61
C THR A 215 -0.68 15.02 17.86
N ALA A 216 -2.00 14.98 17.69
CA ALA A 216 -2.89 16.10 17.98
C ALA A 216 -2.83 16.55 19.45
N LEU A 217 -2.64 15.62 20.40
CA LEU A 217 -2.43 15.96 21.81
C LEU A 217 -1.15 16.76 22.04
N VAL A 218 -0.10 16.49 21.28
CA VAL A 218 1.18 17.20 21.39
C VAL A 218 1.06 18.61 20.82
N TYR A 219 0.38 18.78 19.69
CA TYR A 219 0.03 20.11 19.17
C TYR A 219 -0.87 20.89 20.14
N GLY A 220 -1.85 20.22 20.76
CA GLY A 220 -2.68 20.82 21.81
C GLY A 220 -1.88 21.26 23.03
N LEU A 221 -0.82 20.52 23.39
CA LEU A 221 0.11 20.94 24.44
C LEU A 221 0.94 22.16 24.02
N ALA A 222 1.49 22.18 22.81
CA ALA A 222 2.22 23.33 22.27
C ALA A 222 1.35 24.59 22.29
N ALA A 223 0.10 24.50 21.82
CA ALA A 223 -0.86 25.60 21.85
C ALA A 223 -1.17 26.09 23.28
N ARG A 224 -1.27 25.19 24.27
CA ARG A 224 -1.44 25.59 25.67
C ARG A 224 -0.21 26.27 26.25
N ILE A 225 0.99 25.85 25.86
CA ILE A 225 2.24 26.48 26.31
C ILE A 225 2.32 27.91 25.76
N GLU A 226 2.07 28.09 24.46
CA GLU A 226 2.06 29.42 23.81
C GLU A 226 0.98 30.35 24.38
N ALA A 227 -0.20 29.80 24.69
CA ALA A 227 -1.27 30.55 25.35
C ALA A 227 -0.98 30.87 26.83
N GLY A 228 0.11 30.36 27.42
CA GLY A 228 0.42 30.51 28.84
C GLY A 228 -0.49 29.70 29.78
N ASN A 229 -1.31 28.79 29.26
CA ASN A 229 -2.27 27.97 29.99
C ASN A 229 -1.64 26.67 30.51
N VAL A 230 -0.45 26.78 31.10
CA VAL A 230 0.32 25.67 31.69
C VAL A 230 0.94 26.09 33.02
N PRO A 231 1.27 25.15 33.91
CA PRO A 231 2.00 25.46 35.13
C PRO A 231 3.34 26.15 34.83
N GLU A 232 3.80 27.01 35.74
CA GLU A 232 5.02 27.83 35.61
C GLU A 232 6.27 27.05 35.16
N ARG A 233 6.37 25.76 35.51
CA ARG A 233 7.45 24.86 35.10
C ARG A 233 7.52 24.56 33.60
N LEU A 234 6.40 24.72 32.89
CA LEU A 234 6.25 24.45 31.47
C LEU A 234 6.06 25.74 30.67
N THR A 235 5.93 26.89 31.34
CA THR A 235 5.83 28.19 30.67
C THR A 235 7.13 28.47 29.90
N GLY A 236 7.00 28.89 28.65
CA GLY A 236 8.14 29.13 27.76
C GLY A 236 8.84 27.86 27.28
N CYS A 237 8.28 26.67 27.51
CA CYS A 237 8.85 25.44 26.98
C CYS A 237 8.62 25.28 25.48
N ARG A 238 9.64 24.81 24.77
CA ARG A 238 9.54 24.48 23.34
C ARG A 238 9.50 22.97 23.14
N ILE A 239 8.61 22.50 22.28
CA ILE A 239 8.46 21.09 21.90
C ILE A 239 9.17 20.88 20.56
N TYR A 240 10.12 19.95 20.53
CA TYR A 240 10.90 19.57 19.35
C TYR A 240 10.57 18.14 18.94
N GLU A 241 9.95 17.97 17.79
CA GLU A 241 9.73 16.67 17.16
C GLU A 241 11.02 16.20 16.47
N LEU A 242 11.47 14.99 16.78
CA LEU A 242 12.62 14.37 16.11
C LEU A 242 12.23 13.82 14.75
N ASP A 243 12.90 14.28 13.70
CA ASP A 243 12.76 13.71 12.37
C ASP A 243 13.66 12.47 12.21
N LEU A 244 13.07 11.30 12.43
CA LEU A 244 13.77 10.03 12.26
C LEU A 244 14.18 9.76 10.81
N GLY A 245 13.44 10.29 9.82
CA GLY A 245 13.74 10.14 8.40
C GLY A 245 15.03 10.84 8.02
N ASN A 246 15.14 12.13 8.35
CA ASN A 246 16.35 12.92 8.12
C ASN A 246 17.55 12.44 8.97
N LEU A 247 17.29 11.91 10.16
CA LEU A 247 18.32 11.29 10.97
C LEU A 247 18.95 10.06 10.33
N LEU A 248 18.15 9.24 9.63
CA LEU A 248 18.58 8.03 8.93
C LEU A 248 19.07 8.29 7.50
N ALA A 249 18.59 9.37 6.87
CA ALA A 249 18.98 9.76 5.52
C ALA A 249 20.49 10.05 5.46
N GLY A 250 21.17 9.41 4.51
CA GLY A 250 22.61 9.60 4.29
C GLY A 250 23.52 9.01 5.37
N THR A 251 23.02 8.27 6.37
CA THR A 251 23.89 7.52 7.30
C THR A 251 24.15 6.13 6.76
N GLN A 252 25.36 5.86 6.28
CA GLN A 252 25.78 4.49 5.90
C GLN A 252 26.27 3.69 7.11
N TYR A 253 26.74 4.37 8.15
CA TYR A 253 27.34 3.76 9.34
C TYR A 253 26.62 4.15 10.63
N ARG A 254 26.44 3.15 11.50
CA ARG A 254 25.81 3.33 12.82
C ARG A 254 26.38 4.49 13.63
N GLY A 255 27.70 4.69 13.59
CA GLY A 255 28.37 5.74 14.37
C GLY A 255 27.97 7.17 13.99
N GLU A 256 27.57 7.40 12.73
CA GLU A 256 27.15 8.74 12.26
C GLU A 256 25.80 9.13 12.84
N PHE A 257 24.84 8.21 12.83
CA PHE A 257 23.54 8.39 13.49
C PHE A 257 23.73 8.66 14.98
N GLU A 258 24.59 7.89 15.67
CA GLU A 258 24.86 8.09 17.10
C GLU A 258 25.45 9.50 17.35
N LYS A 259 26.35 9.96 16.47
CA LYS A 259 26.93 11.30 16.54
C LYS A 259 25.87 12.39 16.31
N ARG A 260 24.98 12.22 15.33
CA ARG A 260 23.87 13.16 15.05
C ARG A 260 22.88 13.25 16.21
N LEU A 261 22.41 12.11 16.71
CA LEU A 261 21.49 12.06 17.85
C LEU A 261 22.10 12.74 19.09
N LYS A 262 23.39 12.51 19.35
CA LYS A 262 24.11 13.19 20.42
C LYS A 262 24.19 14.70 20.20
N ALA A 263 24.49 15.15 18.98
CA ALA A 263 24.53 16.58 18.66
C ALA A 263 23.18 17.25 18.91
N ILE A 264 22.07 16.59 18.56
CA ILE A 264 20.71 17.08 18.82
C ILE A 264 20.42 17.19 20.31
N MET A 265 20.67 16.12 21.08
CA MET A 265 20.41 16.13 22.52
C MET A 265 21.24 17.21 23.23
N GLU A 266 22.52 17.38 22.86
CA GLU A 266 23.37 18.42 23.43
C GLU A 266 22.94 19.84 23.03
N GLY A 267 22.47 20.03 21.81
CA GLY A 267 21.89 21.30 21.33
C GLY A 267 20.64 21.70 22.10
N ILE A 268 19.67 20.77 22.18
CA ILE A 268 18.42 20.94 22.93
C ILE A 268 18.69 21.21 24.42
N ARG A 269 19.67 20.52 25.00
CA ARG A 269 20.07 20.73 26.40
C ARG A 269 20.58 22.16 26.66
N LYS A 270 21.31 22.75 25.72
CA LYS A 270 21.86 24.12 25.85
C LYS A 270 20.79 25.18 25.76
N GLU A 271 19.78 24.99 24.92
CA GLU A 271 18.66 25.93 24.79
C GLU A 271 17.84 25.98 26.09
N GLY A 272 17.71 24.84 26.77
CA GLY A 272 16.95 24.74 28.02
C GLY A 272 15.45 24.85 27.78
N HIS A 273 14.66 24.54 28.81
CA HIS A 273 13.19 24.55 28.73
C HIS A 273 12.61 23.74 27.54
N ALA A 274 13.28 22.68 27.11
CA ALA A 274 12.86 21.92 25.95
C ALA A 274 12.15 20.60 26.30
N ILE A 275 11.23 20.20 25.43
CA ILE A 275 10.55 18.92 25.44
C ILE A 275 10.83 18.24 24.10
N VAL A 276 11.36 17.04 24.10
CA VAL A 276 11.57 16.25 22.88
C VAL A 276 10.35 15.36 22.65
N TYR A 277 9.71 15.51 21.50
CA TYR A 277 8.67 14.60 21.03
C TYR A 277 9.27 13.57 20.06
N ILE A 278 8.96 12.30 20.29
CA ILE A 278 9.37 11.19 19.44
C ILE A 278 8.11 10.43 19.02
N ASP A 279 7.68 10.64 17.78
CA ASP A 279 6.67 9.77 17.21
C ASP A 279 7.26 8.38 16.93
N GLU A 280 6.42 7.36 17.08
CA GLU A 280 6.81 5.97 16.90
C GLU A 280 8.12 5.60 17.66
N ILE A 281 8.20 5.97 18.95
CA ILE A 281 9.43 5.82 19.77
C ILE A 281 9.99 4.39 19.80
N HIS A 282 9.17 3.38 19.49
CA HIS A 282 9.60 1.99 19.38
C HIS A 282 10.63 1.76 18.26
N ASN A 283 10.66 2.60 17.21
CA ASN A 283 11.65 2.55 16.14
C ASN A 283 13.08 2.73 16.66
N LEU A 284 13.26 3.45 17.78
CA LEU A 284 14.55 3.64 18.45
C LEU A 284 14.94 2.50 19.40
N ILE A 285 14.03 1.55 19.69
CA ILE A 285 14.18 0.54 20.75
C ILE A 285 14.13 -0.90 20.19
N GLY A 286 13.34 -1.12 19.13
CA GLY A 286 12.85 -2.44 18.73
C GLY A 286 13.56 -3.10 17.55
N ALA A 287 14.40 -2.35 16.85
CA ALA A 287 15.03 -2.79 15.62
C ALA A 287 16.29 -3.61 15.96
N GLY A 288 16.17 -4.84 16.50
CA GLY A 288 17.37 -5.56 16.95
C GLY A 288 17.25 -7.05 17.22
N ARG A 289 16.23 -7.75 16.68
CA ARG A 289 16.09 -9.21 16.93
C ARG A 289 15.92 -10.09 15.68
N THR A 290 15.85 -9.55 14.46
CA THR A 290 15.62 -10.37 13.25
C THR A 290 16.49 -10.01 12.02
N GLY A 291 17.53 -9.19 12.16
CA GLY A 291 18.48 -8.94 11.07
C GLY A 291 19.65 -8.07 11.51
N ASP A 292 20.81 -8.33 10.92
CA ASP A 292 22.15 -7.78 11.24
C ASP A 292 22.32 -6.26 10.93
N GLY A 293 21.23 -5.51 10.84
CA GLY A 293 21.22 -4.14 10.30
C GLY A 293 20.25 -3.17 10.97
N SER A 294 19.81 -3.46 12.19
CA SER A 294 18.81 -2.62 12.88
C SER A 294 19.39 -2.04 14.18
N MET A 295 19.14 -0.75 14.41
CA MET A 295 19.88 0.10 15.38
C MET A 295 19.10 0.25 16.69
N ASP A 296 19.69 -0.19 17.81
CA ASP A 296 19.15 0.05 19.16
C ASP A 296 19.75 1.34 19.76
N ALA A 297 19.02 2.45 19.60
CA ALA A 297 19.37 3.77 20.12
C ALA A 297 18.95 3.97 21.59
N SER A 298 18.30 2.98 22.21
CA SER A 298 17.79 3.10 23.58
C SER A 298 18.88 3.38 24.61
N ASN A 299 20.10 2.86 24.40
CA ASN A 299 21.24 3.10 25.27
C ASN A 299 21.73 4.55 25.23
N MET A 300 21.55 5.24 24.10
CA MET A 300 21.95 6.63 23.93
C MET A 300 21.01 7.62 24.60
N LEU A 301 19.73 7.28 24.70
CA LEU A 301 18.73 8.15 25.34
C LEU A 301 18.78 8.06 26.88
N LYS A 302 19.29 6.95 27.44
CA LYS A 302 19.34 6.73 28.90
C LYS A 302 19.98 7.88 29.69
N PRO A 303 21.15 8.43 29.30
CA PRO A 303 21.76 9.55 30.03
C PRO A 303 20.85 10.78 30.09
N TYR A 304 20.17 11.11 28.98
CA TYR A 304 19.29 12.27 28.88
C TYR A 304 17.98 12.07 29.66
N LEU A 305 17.45 10.83 29.66
CA LEU A 305 16.30 10.44 30.47
C LEU A 305 16.59 10.39 31.98
N GLU A 306 17.86 10.21 32.37
CA GLU A 306 18.31 10.19 33.77
C GLU A 306 18.62 11.58 34.32
N GLY A 307 19.19 12.46 33.48
CA GLY A 307 19.56 13.82 33.89
C GLY A 307 18.35 14.70 34.23
N GLY A 308 17.19 14.45 33.62
CA GLY A 308 15.96 15.22 33.87
C GLY A 308 15.98 16.67 33.35
N GLU A 309 17.08 17.08 32.73
CA GLU A 309 17.25 18.39 32.07
C GLU A 309 16.40 18.49 30.79
N ILE A 310 16.23 17.36 30.09
CA ILE A 310 15.38 17.22 28.91
C ILE A 310 14.16 16.37 29.28
N ARG A 311 12.96 16.84 28.95
CA ARG A 311 11.72 16.05 29.06
C ARG A 311 11.40 15.41 27.73
N PHE A 312 10.79 14.24 27.76
CA PHE A 312 10.42 13.48 26.55
C PHE A 312 8.92 13.20 26.53
N ILE A 313 8.31 13.32 25.36
CA ILE A 313 6.99 12.78 25.03
C ILE A 313 7.23 11.72 23.96
N GLY A 314 6.74 10.51 24.17
CA GLY A 314 6.77 9.46 23.14
C GLY A 314 5.36 9.04 22.73
N SER A 315 5.17 8.64 21.48
CA SER A 315 3.96 7.92 21.03
C SER A 315 4.30 6.54 20.46
N THR A 316 3.40 5.58 20.66
CA THR A 316 3.52 4.22 20.12
C THR A 316 2.14 3.53 20.14
N THR A 317 2.02 2.39 19.45
CA THR A 317 0.84 1.52 19.52
C THR A 317 0.89 0.55 20.68
N TYR A 318 -0.27 -0.04 21.04
CA TYR A 318 -0.32 -1.08 22.07
C TYR A 318 0.52 -2.31 21.70
N GLU A 319 0.53 -2.68 20.42
CA GLU A 319 1.30 -3.81 19.93
C GLU A 319 2.80 -3.58 20.10
N GLU A 320 3.31 -2.44 19.64
CA GLU A 320 4.72 -2.06 19.75
C GLU A 320 5.18 -1.87 21.19
N PHE A 321 4.33 -1.26 22.02
CA PHE A 321 4.61 -1.10 23.45
C PHE A 321 4.87 -2.46 24.10
N ASN A 322 3.98 -3.43 23.87
CA ASN A 322 4.11 -4.77 24.43
C ASN A 322 5.30 -5.53 23.83
N ARG A 323 5.55 -5.38 22.52
CA ARG A 323 6.60 -6.10 21.81
C ARG A 323 8.01 -5.60 22.17
N TYR A 324 8.21 -4.28 22.23
CA TYR A 324 9.53 -3.66 22.34
C TYR A 324 9.72 -2.91 23.67
N PHE A 325 8.82 -1.99 24.00
CA PHE A 325 9.01 -1.06 25.10
C PHE A 325 8.94 -1.75 26.48
N SER A 326 7.93 -2.62 26.69
CA SER A 326 7.67 -3.32 27.96
C SER A 326 8.84 -4.17 28.45
N ARG A 327 9.69 -4.64 27.52
CA ARG A 327 10.87 -5.48 27.78
C ARG A 327 12.07 -4.67 28.26
N SER A 328 12.11 -3.36 27.96
CA SER A 328 13.20 -2.47 28.36
C SER A 328 12.97 -1.92 29.77
N ARG A 329 13.47 -2.65 30.78
CA ARG A 329 13.36 -2.25 32.21
C ARG A 329 13.89 -0.84 32.50
N GLY A 330 14.89 -0.37 31.74
CA GLY A 330 15.47 0.97 31.90
C GLY A 330 14.52 2.07 31.48
N LEU A 331 13.89 1.94 30.30
CA LEU A 331 12.99 2.95 29.74
C LEU A 331 11.62 2.98 30.42
N VAL A 332 11.05 1.81 30.72
CA VAL A 332 9.75 1.69 31.43
C VAL A 332 9.78 2.41 32.79
N ARG A 333 10.95 2.52 33.42
CA ARG A 333 11.12 3.23 34.69
C ARG A 333 11.20 4.75 34.54
N ARG A 334 11.33 5.28 33.33
CA ARG A 334 11.46 6.72 33.03
C ARG A 334 10.23 7.30 32.36
N PHE A 335 9.45 6.45 31.69
CA PHE A 335 8.19 6.84 31.07
C PHE A 335 6.98 6.49 31.93
N GLN A 336 5.93 7.29 31.81
CA GLN A 336 4.61 7.04 32.37
C GLN A 336 3.63 6.84 31.20
N GLN A 337 3.08 5.63 31.10
CA GLN A 337 2.04 5.32 30.13
C GLN A 337 0.79 6.18 30.38
N ILE A 338 0.26 6.74 29.29
CA ILE A 338 -1.02 7.43 29.18
C ILE A 338 -1.76 6.74 28.03
N ASP A 339 -2.86 6.07 28.36
CA ASP A 339 -3.69 5.36 27.40
C ASP A 339 -4.54 6.36 26.61
N ILE A 340 -4.42 6.30 25.29
CA ILE A 340 -5.13 7.16 24.34
C ILE A 340 -6.14 6.27 23.60
N GLN A 341 -7.39 6.33 24.03
CA GLN A 341 -8.45 5.47 23.48
C GLN A 341 -9.04 6.06 22.20
N GLU A 342 -9.67 5.19 21.41
CA GLU A 342 -10.54 5.60 20.30
C GLU A 342 -11.71 6.41 20.89
N PRO A 343 -12.00 7.63 20.39
CA PRO A 343 -13.11 8.43 20.88
C PRO A 343 -14.45 7.78 20.50
N GLY A 344 -15.47 8.04 21.33
CA GLY A 344 -16.84 7.62 21.01
C GLY A 344 -17.39 8.35 19.78
N ILE A 345 -18.52 7.87 19.24
CA ILE A 345 -19.19 8.49 18.08
C ILE A 345 -19.51 9.96 18.38
N GLU A 346 -20.17 10.25 19.50
CA GLU A 346 -20.53 11.62 19.90
C GLU A 346 -19.31 12.55 20.06
N GLU A 347 -18.24 12.04 20.66
CA GLU A 347 -16.99 12.82 20.81
C GLU A 347 -16.33 13.06 19.45
N THR A 348 -16.38 12.08 18.55
CA THR A 348 -15.84 12.21 17.19
C THR A 348 -16.64 13.20 16.36
N ILE A 349 -17.97 13.21 16.47
CA ILE A 349 -18.82 14.25 15.88
C ILE A 349 -18.31 15.60 16.36
N HIS A 350 -18.21 15.83 17.68
CA HIS A 350 -17.70 17.09 18.20
C HIS A 350 -16.31 17.49 17.65
N ILE A 351 -15.40 16.52 17.49
CA ILE A 351 -14.08 16.74 16.88
C ILE A 351 -14.21 17.18 15.42
N VAL A 352 -14.96 16.45 14.59
CA VAL A 352 -15.04 16.75 13.15
C VAL A 352 -15.84 18.03 12.90
N GLU A 353 -16.91 18.30 13.66
CA GLU A 353 -17.64 19.56 13.63
C GLU A 353 -16.72 20.77 13.94
N GLY A 354 -15.79 20.66 14.88
CA GLY A 354 -14.86 21.75 15.17
C GLY A 354 -13.78 21.93 14.11
N LEU A 355 -13.57 20.95 13.22
CA LEU A 355 -12.67 21.06 12.06
C LEU A 355 -13.39 21.53 10.79
N LYS A 356 -14.73 21.48 10.77
CA LYS A 356 -15.58 21.78 9.61
C LYS A 356 -15.20 23.08 8.90
N GLU A 357 -15.11 24.20 9.63
CA GLU A 357 -14.86 25.52 9.04
C GLU A 357 -13.53 25.59 8.26
N ARG A 358 -12.50 24.86 8.73
CA ARG A 358 -11.20 24.78 8.04
C ARG A 358 -11.30 24.00 6.74
N TYR A 359 -12.01 22.87 6.75
CA TYR A 359 -12.22 22.08 5.53
C TYR A 359 -13.11 22.82 4.51
N GLU A 360 -14.16 23.51 4.97
CA GLU A 360 -15.00 24.37 4.11
C GLU A 360 -14.18 25.46 3.43
N THR A 361 -13.31 26.13 4.20
CA THR A 361 -12.43 27.18 3.66
C THR A 361 -11.39 26.61 2.71
N PHE A 362 -10.80 25.46 3.04
CA PHE A 362 -9.72 24.85 2.26
C PHE A 362 -10.20 24.34 0.90
N HIS A 363 -11.34 23.64 0.86
CA HIS A 363 -11.89 23.08 -0.39
C HIS A 363 -12.88 24.02 -1.11
N GLY A 364 -13.30 25.11 -0.47
CA GLY A 364 -14.33 26.00 -1.01
C GLY A 364 -15.72 25.34 -1.08
N VAL A 365 -16.05 24.50 -0.10
CA VAL A 365 -17.31 23.74 -0.04
C VAL A 365 -18.10 24.08 1.23
N VAL A 366 -19.37 23.71 1.26
CA VAL A 366 -20.23 23.81 2.44
C VAL A 366 -20.78 22.42 2.78
N TYR A 367 -20.53 21.93 3.99
CA TYR A 367 -21.10 20.67 4.46
C TYR A 367 -22.50 20.92 5.02
N GLU A 368 -23.49 20.20 4.50
CA GLU A 368 -24.88 20.36 4.92
C GLU A 368 -25.11 19.91 6.39
N GLU A 369 -26.26 20.31 6.94
CA GLU A 369 -26.61 19.99 8.32
C GLU A 369 -26.76 18.47 8.54
N GLY A 370 -26.08 17.95 9.57
CA GLY A 370 -26.09 16.53 9.90
C GLY A 370 -25.27 15.63 8.97
N VAL A 371 -24.52 16.19 8.00
CA VAL A 371 -23.62 15.43 7.12
C VAL A 371 -22.43 14.87 7.90
N ILE A 372 -21.83 15.67 8.78
CA ILE A 372 -20.69 15.21 9.59
C ILE A 372 -21.12 14.08 10.55
N ALA A 373 -22.22 14.26 11.27
CA ALA A 373 -22.80 13.20 12.11
C ALA A 373 -23.05 11.90 11.32
N TYR A 374 -23.56 12.02 10.08
CA TYR A 374 -23.74 10.89 9.17
C TYR A 374 -22.40 10.26 8.78
N ALA A 375 -21.41 11.07 8.38
CA ALA A 375 -20.07 10.62 7.99
C ALA A 375 -19.37 9.86 9.12
N VAL A 376 -19.41 10.38 10.35
CA VAL A 376 -18.83 9.71 11.53
C VAL A 376 -19.51 8.37 11.78
N THR A 377 -20.84 8.33 11.77
CA THR A 377 -21.60 7.09 12.00
C THR A 377 -21.33 6.06 10.91
N ALA A 378 -21.28 6.50 9.65
CA ALA A 378 -21.01 5.64 8.51
C ALA A 378 -19.56 5.13 8.52
N ALA A 379 -18.57 5.99 8.78
CA ALA A 379 -17.17 5.59 8.92
C ALA A 379 -16.98 4.60 10.08
N ALA A 380 -17.62 4.83 11.23
CA ALA A 380 -17.60 3.90 12.36
C ALA A 380 -18.18 2.52 12.00
N ARG A 381 -19.24 2.49 11.19
CA ARG A 381 -19.93 1.26 10.81
C ARG A 381 -19.17 0.45 9.75
N TYR A 382 -18.72 1.11 8.68
CA TYR A 382 -18.26 0.46 7.44
C TYR A 382 -16.74 0.44 7.27
N ILE A 383 -15.99 1.34 7.91
CA ILE A 383 -14.51 1.33 7.88
C ILE A 383 -14.01 0.71 9.19
N SER A 384 -13.73 -0.59 9.15
CA SER A 384 -13.40 -1.42 10.32
C SER A 384 -11.90 -1.55 10.62
N ASP A 385 -11.04 -1.28 9.64
CA ASP A 385 -9.58 -1.47 9.73
C ASP A 385 -8.82 -0.23 10.24
N ARG A 386 -9.56 0.87 10.46
CA ARG A 386 -9.06 2.13 11.02
C ARG A 386 -9.90 2.57 12.21
N PHE A 387 -9.33 3.47 13.01
CA PHE A 387 -9.93 3.97 14.25
C PHE A 387 -10.43 5.41 14.08
N LEU A 388 -11.44 5.80 14.84
CA LEU A 388 -11.86 7.19 14.99
C LEU A 388 -10.77 7.99 15.75
N PRO A 389 -10.65 9.31 15.51
CA PRO A 389 -11.45 10.12 14.57
C PRO A 389 -10.92 10.09 13.12
N ASP A 390 -9.70 9.57 12.89
CA ASP A 390 -9.00 9.60 11.60
C ASP A 390 -9.85 9.17 10.41
N LYS A 391 -10.46 7.98 10.46
CA LYS A 391 -11.31 7.48 9.36
C LYS A 391 -12.51 8.35 9.01
N ALA A 392 -13.02 9.13 9.96
CA ALA A 392 -14.14 10.03 9.71
C ALA A 392 -13.66 11.37 9.14
N ILE A 393 -12.51 11.86 9.60
CA ILE A 393 -11.84 13.04 9.06
C ILE A 393 -11.47 12.80 7.59
N ASP A 394 -10.83 11.66 7.29
CA ASP A 394 -10.43 11.25 5.94
C ASP A 394 -11.64 11.21 4.99
N LEU A 395 -12.77 10.63 5.44
CA LEU A 395 -14.00 10.58 4.65
C LEU A 395 -14.60 11.96 4.34
N VAL A 396 -14.53 12.89 5.30
CA VAL A 396 -15.05 14.26 5.14
C VAL A 396 -14.14 15.10 4.23
N ASP A 397 -12.82 14.95 4.39
CA ASP A 397 -11.78 15.57 3.56
C ASP A 397 -11.89 15.10 2.10
N GLU A 398 -11.93 13.78 1.87
CA GLU A 398 -12.06 13.20 0.53
C GLU A 398 -13.36 13.63 -0.17
N ALA A 399 -14.47 13.78 0.56
CA ALA A 399 -15.71 14.31 0.02
C ALA A 399 -15.62 15.81 -0.35
N GLY A 400 -14.90 16.61 0.44
CA GLY A 400 -14.60 18.00 0.12
C GLY A 400 -13.75 18.12 -1.15
N ALA A 401 -12.63 17.40 -1.20
CA ALA A 401 -11.76 17.32 -2.37
C ALA A 401 -12.47 16.79 -3.62
N TYR A 402 -13.35 15.80 -3.49
CA TYR A 402 -14.13 15.30 -4.62
C TYR A 402 -15.03 16.37 -5.21
N ARG A 403 -15.72 17.13 -4.35
CA ARG A 403 -16.61 18.23 -4.77
C ARG A 403 -15.84 19.38 -5.40
N GLU A 404 -14.63 19.67 -4.92
CA GLU A 404 -13.71 20.64 -5.52
C GLU A 404 -13.33 20.24 -6.97
N ILE A 405 -13.01 18.97 -7.20
CA ILE A 405 -12.65 18.43 -8.53
C ILE A 405 -13.90 18.28 -9.43
N HIS A 406 -15.08 18.05 -8.85
CA HIS A 406 -16.34 17.81 -9.55
C HIS A 406 -17.42 18.81 -9.09
N PRO A 407 -17.29 20.09 -9.50
CA PRO A 407 -18.25 21.11 -9.13
C PRO A 407 -19.61 20.85 -9.76
N THR A 408 -20.65 21.22 -9.02
CA THR A 408 -22.03 21.30 -9.49
C THR A 408 -22.27 22.61 -10.24
N ASP A 409 -23.37 22.66 -11.00
CA ASP A 409 -23.81 23.86 -11.73
C ASP A 409 -24.19 25.04 -10.81
N THR A 410 -24.27 24.83 -9.49
CA THR A 410 -24.56 25.86 -8.49
C THR A 410 -23.31 26.62 -8.07
N GLU A 411 -23.43 27.92 -7.77
CA GLU A 411 -22.29 28.72 -7.27
C GLU A 411 -21.73 28.20 -5.94
N THR A 412 -22.61 27.74 -5.05
CA THR A 412 -22.22 27.10 -3.78
C THR A 412 -22.03 25.61 -3.99
N GLN A 413 -20.83 25.13 -3.70
CA GLN A 413 -20.52 23.70 -3.75
C GLN A 413 -20.87 23.05 -2.42
N THR A 414 -21.87 22.17 -2.40
CA THR A 414 -22.30 21.49 -1.17
C THR A 414 -21.87 20.03 -1.13
N VAL A 415 -21.57 19.55 0.08
CA VAL A 415 -21.35 18.14 0.38
C VAL A 415 -22.56 17.65 1.18
N ASP A 416 -23.32 16.74 0.58
CA ASP A 416 -24.52 16.11 1.15
C ASP A 416 -24.24 14.68 1.63
N LYS A 417 -25.24 14.04 2.22
CA LYS A 417 -25.12 12.65 2.69
C LYS A 417 -24.91 11.67 1.53
N ALA A 418 -25.52 11.91 0.38
CA ALA A 418 -25.40 11.05 -0.80
C ALA A 418 -23.97 11.00 -1.31
N LEU A 419 -23.28 12.14 -1.37
CA LEU A 419 -21.88 12.21 -1.75
C LEU A 419 -20.99 11.47 -0.74
N ILE A 420 -21.22 11.64 0.56
CA ILE A 420 -20.48 10.87 1.59
C ILE A 420 -20.66 9.36 1.37
N THR A 421 -21.87 8.89 1.08
CA THR A 421 -22.13 7.47 0.78
C THR A 421 -21.35 7.00 -0.46
N ASP A 422 -21.34 7.79 -1.51
CA ASP A 422 -20.66 7.45 -2.76
C ASP A 422 -19.12 7.40 -2.58
N ILE A 423 -18.54 8.32 -1.79
CA ILE A 423 -17.10 8.29 -1.44
C ILE A 423 -16.78 7.09 -0.54
N LEU A 424 -17.59 6.85 0.49
CA LEU A 424 -17.42 5.71 1.39
C LEU A 424 -17.41 4.38 0.62
N ALA A 425 -18.28 4.21 -0.37
CA ALA A 425 -18.29 3.03 -1.22
C ALA A 425 -16.98 2.85 -2.00
N ARG A 426 -16.39 3.94 -2.51
CA ARG A 426 -15.09 3.92 -3.20
C ARG A 426 -13.95 3.55 -2.24
N ILE A 427 -13.89 4.14 -1.05
CA ILE A 427 -12.89 3.85 -0.02
C ILE A 427 -12.97 2.38 0.39
N CYS A 428 -14.17 1.91 0.74
CA CYS A 428 -14.37 0.54 1.20
C CYS A 428 -14.22 -0.51 0.09
N LYS A 429 -14.09 -0.09 -1.18
CA LYS A 429 -14.18 -0.98 -2.37
C LYS A 429 -15.41 -1.88 -2.32
N VAL A 430 -16.46 -1.38 -1.67
CA VAL A 430 -17.76 -2.02 -1.57
C VAL A 430 -18.54 -1.45 -2.73
N ASP A 431 -19.02 -2.31 -3.63
CA ASP A 431 -19.88 -1.86 -4.71
C ASP A 431 -21.03 -1.01 -4.12
N VAL A 432 -21.16 0.21 -4.63
CA VAL A 432 -22.14 1.25 -4.23
C VAL A 432 -23.55 0.66 -4.06
N LEU A 433 -23.85 -0.37 -4.85
CA LEU A 433 -25.09 -1.14 -4.85
C LEU A 433 -25.41 -1.76 -3.48
N ALA A 434 -24.42 -2.29 -2.77
CA ALA A 434 -24.68 -2.94 -1.47
C ALA A 434 -25.08 -1.99 -0.34
N MET A 435 -24.84 -0.68 -0.50
CA MET A 435 -25.00 0.36 0.54
C MET A 435 -26.19 1.31 0.31
N LYS A 436 -26.79 1.33 -0.87
CA LYS A 436 -27.96 2.17 -1.16
C LYS A 436 -29.23 1.49 -0.65
N GLU A 437 -30.00 2.20 0.19
CA GLU A 437 -31.33 1.76 0.64
C GLU A 437 -32.35 1.59 -0.51
N GLU A 438 -32.02 2.11 -1.72
CA GLU A 438 -32.86 2.04 -2.92
C GLU A 438 -32.79 0.70 -3.70
N ASP A 439 -32.00 -0.28 -3.24
CA ASP A 439 -31.71 -1.52 -4.01
C ASP A 439 -32.73 -2.66 -3.81
N ASN A 440 -33.93 -2.35 -3.32
CA ASN A 440 -34.98 -3.36 -3.11
C ASN A 440 -35.42 -4.04 -4.42
N ALA A 441 -35.43 -3.32 -5.54
CA ALA A 441 -35.86 -3.88 -6.84
C ALA A 441 -34.86 -4.91 -7.41
N THR A 442 -33.56 -4.71 -7.17
CA THR A 442 -32.52 -5.67 -7.59
C THR A 442 -32.50 -6.90 -6.70
N LEU A 443 -32.79 -6.76 -5.41
CA LEU A 443 -32.98 -7.87 -4.48
C LEU A 443 -34.26 -8.66 -4.75
N GLU A 444 -35.35 -8.00 -5.14
CA GLU A 444 -36.64 -8.63 -5.47
C GLU A 444 -36.50 -9.61 -6.65
N THR A 445 -35.78 -9.19 -7.69
CA THR A 445 -35.58 -10.00 -8.90
C THR A 445 -34.39 -10.96 -8.82
N LEU A 446 -33.70 -11.06 -7.68
CA LEU A 446 -32.49 -11.89 -7.51
C LEU A 446 -32.74 -13.38 -7.78
N TYR A 447 -33.88 -13.91 -7.31
CA TYR A 447 -34.26 -15.31 -7.53
C TYR A 447 -34.35 -15.64 -9.02
N GLU A 448 -35.02 -14.79 -9.80
CA GLU A 448 -35.22 -15.01 -11.24
C GLU A 448 -33.89 -14.98 -11.99
N ARG A 449 -33.00 -14.04 -11.65
CA ARG A 449 -31.68 -13.91 -12.29
C ARG A 449 -30.77 -15.11 -12.00
N ILE A 450 -30.75 -15.60 -10.76
CA ILE A 450 -29.98 -16.79 -10.39
C ILE A 450 -30.59 -18.05 -11.04
N SER A 451 -31.91 -18.21 -10.99
CA SER A 451 -32.62 -19.37 -11.56
C SER A 451 -32.51 -19.44 -13.08
N ALA A 452 -32.33 -18.32 -13.77
CA ALA A 452 -32.05 -18.31 -15.21
C ALA A 452 -30.68 -18.94 -15.57
N LYS A 453 -29.74 -19.00 -14.62
CA LYS A 453 -28.37 -19.49 -14.81
C LYS A 453 -28.11 -20.85 -14.16
N ILE A 454 -28.90 -21.22 -13.15
CA ILE A 454 -28.81 -22.45 -12.37
C ILE A 454 -30.01 -23.34 -12.70
N TYR A 455 -29.77 -24.59 -13.09
CA TYR A 455 -30.82 -25.51 -13.55
C TYR A 455 -31.06 -26.65 -12.55
N GLY A 456 -32.32 -26.98 -12.29
CA GLY A 456 -32.72 -28.18 -11.52
C GLY A 456 -32.38 -28.13 -10.03
N GLN A 457 -32.22 -26.92 -9.46
CA GLN A 457 -31.89 -26.70 -8.05
C GLN A 457 -32.73 -25.54 -7.48
N GLU A 458 -34.01 -25.48 -7.84
CA GLU A 458 -34.91 -24.35 -7.54
C GLU A 458 -35.06 -24.12 -6.03
N GLU A 459 -35.21 -25.20 -5.25
CA GLU A 459 -35.34 -25.13 -3.78
C GLU A 459 -34.05 -24.58 -3.14
N ALA A 460 -32.89 -25.04 -3.61
CA ALA A 460 -31.59 -24.57 -3.12
C ALA A 460 -31.38 -23.08 -3.41
N VAL A 461 -31.72 -22.65 -4.63
CA VAL A 461 -31.64 -21.23 -5.02
C VAL A 461 -32.61 -20.38 -4.18
N CYS A 462 -33.83 -20.86 -3.93
CA CYS A 462 -34.79 -20.16 -3.08
C CYS A 462 -34.23 -19.91 -1.68
N GLN A 463 -33.71 -20.96 -1.01
CA GLN A 463 -33.14 -20.84 0.33
C GLN A 463 -31.93 -19.90 0.40
N VAL A 464 -31.07 -19.93 -0.62
CA VAL A 464 -29.91 -19.02 -0.70
C VAL A 464 -30.38 -17.56 -0.83
N VAL A 465 -31.34 -17.31 -1.72
CA VAL A 465 -31.86 -15.96 -1.96
C VAL A 465 -32.58 -15.43 -0.72
N GLU A 466 -33.43 -16.23 -0.09
CA GLU A 466 -34.11 -15.86 1.15
C GLU A 466 -33.13 -15.50 2.26
N ALA A 467 -32.07 -16.30 2.46
CA ALA A 467 -31.05 -16.00 3.47
C ALA A 467 -30.35 -14.67 3.21
N VAL A 468 -30.02 -14.36 1.96
CA VAL A 468 -29.41 -13.08 1.56
C VAL A 468 -30.37 -11.91 1.72
N GLN A 469 -31.64 -12.08 1.34
CA GLN A 469 -32.68 -11.06 1.50
C GLN A 469 -32.95 -10.75 2.98
N MET A 470 -33.01 -11.77 3.86
CA MET A 470 -33.15 -11.56 5.31
C MET A 470 -31.99 -10.76 5.89
N ALA A 471 -30.77 -11.03 5.44
CA ALA A 471 -29.58 -10.30 5.85
C ALA A 471 -29.64 -8.83 5.42
N LYS A 472 -30.01 -8.58 4.17
CA LYS A 472 -30.15 -7.23 3.61
C LYS A 472 -31.29 -6.44 4.23
N ALA A 473 -32.37 -7.11 4.65
CA ALA A 473 -33.48 -6.49 5.37
C ALA A 473 -33.13 -6.08 6.82
N GLY A 474 -31.91 -6.34 7.30
CA GLY A 474 -31.49 -6.00 8.66
C GLY A 474 -32.20 -6.82 9.74
N LEU A 475 -32.78 -7.97 9.37
CA LEU A 475 -33.49 -8.86 10.29
C LEU A 475 -32.57 -9.85 11.02
N LEU A 476 -31.26 -9.73 10.78
CA LEU A 476 -30.21 -10.53 11.40
C LEU A 476 -29.44 -9.72 12.43
N ASP A 477 -28.77 -10.44 13.34
CA ASP A 477 -27.89 -9.85 14.36
C ASP A 477 -26.70 -9.14 13.70
N GLU A 478 -26.45 -7.88 14.09
CA GLU A 478 -25.41 -7.02 13.49
C GLU A 478 -23.98 -7.54 13.71
N ASN A 479 -23.79 -8.44 14.68
CA ASN A 479 -22.49 -9.02 15.01
C ASN A 479 -22.22 -10.37 14.31
N LYS A 480 -22.97 -10.70 13.26
CA LYS A 480 -22.82 -11.96 12.50
C LYS A 480 -22.56 -11.70 11.03
N PRO A 481 -21.97 -12.67 10.31
CA PRO A 481 -21.88 -12.59 8.85
C PRO A 481 -23.27 -12.48 8.23
N LEU A 482 -23.38 -11.87 7.05
CA LEU A 482 -24.65 -11.70 6.33
C LEU A 482 -25.40 -13.03 6.20
N ALA A 483 -24.70 -14.09 5.81
CA ALA A 483 -25.25 -15.44 5.86
C ALA A 483 -24.13 -16.46 6.04
N SER A 484 -24.45 -17.55 6.74
CA SER A 484 -23.57 -18.71 6.90
C SER A 484 -24.30 -19.96 6.40
N LEU A 485 -23.95 -20.42 5.21
CA LEU A 485 -24.67 -21.46 4.48
C LEU A 485 -23.80 -22.71 4.31
N LEU A 486 -24.39 -23.88 4.55
CA LEU A 486 -23.76 -25.17 4.24
C LEU A 486 -24.48 -25.83 3.07
N PHE A 487 -23.81 -25.93 1.93
CA PHE A 487 -24.31 -26.59 0.72
C PHE A 487 -23.95 -28.06 0.75
N VAL A 488 -24.96 -28.92 0.80
CA VAL A 488 -24.79 -30.37 0.93
C VAL A 488 -25.37 -31.05 -0.30
N GLY A 489 -24.62 -31.98 -0.90
CA GLY A 489 -25.13 -32.79 -2.00
C GLY A 489 -24.02 -33.55 -2.73
N PRO A 490 -24.33 -34.27 -3.82
CA PRO A 490 -23.34 -34.96 -4.63
C PRO A 490 -22.33 -34.01 -5.30
N THR A 491 -21.28 -34.59 -5.89
CA THR A 491 -20.30 -33.84 -6.69
C THR A 491 -20.92 -33.43 -8.04
N GLY A 492 -20.59 -32.23 -8.52
CA GLY A 492 -20.99 -31.80 -9.87
C GLY A 492 -22.47 -31.41 -10.04
N VAL A 493 -23.23 -31.24 -8.96
CA VAL A 493 -24.64 -30.79 -8.98
C VAL A 493 -24.84 -29.26 -8.96
N GLY A 494 -23.75 -28.48 -8.87
CA GLY A 494 -23.81 -27.03 -8.99
C GLY A 494 -23.60 -26.20 -7.71
N LYS A 495 -23.21 -26.82 -6.58
CA LYS A 495 -22.92 -26.11 -5.31
C LYS A 495 -22.00 -24.89 -5.48
N THR A 496 -20.82 -25.10 -6.05
CA THR A 496 -19.84 -24.03 -6.34
C THR A 496 -20.35 -23.05 -7.41
N GLU A 497 -21.18 -23.50 -8.35
CA GLU A 497 -21.75 -22.65 -9.40
C GLU A 497 -22.76 -21.65 -8.83
N VAL A 498 -23.61 -22.08 -7.89
CA VAL A 498 -24.55 -21.19 -7.18
C VAL A 498 -23.79 -20.08 -6.45
N ALA A 499 -22.70 -20.42 -5.73
CA ALA A 499 -21.88 -19.42 -5.05
C ALA A 499 -21.26 -18.39 -6.03
N LYS A 500 -20.78 -18.85 -7.19
CA LYS A 500 -20.22 -17.99 -8.25
C LYS A 500 -21.28 -17.07 -8.86
N VAL A 501 -22.44 -17.62 -9.18
CA VAL A 501 -23.55 -16.85 -9.75
C VAL A 501 -24.05 -15.83 -8.74
N LEU A 502 -24.21 -16.22 -7.46
CA LEU A 502 -24.59 -15.31 -6.39
C LEU A 502 -23.63 -14.11 -6.28
N ALA A 503 -22.32 -14.37 -6.22
CA ALA A 503 -21.31 -13.31 -6.16
C ALA A 503 -21.42 -12.36 -7.37
N SER A 504 -21.56 -12.91 -8.58
CA SER A 504 -21.71 -12.14 -9.82
C SER A 504 -23.01 -11.34 -9.88
N GLU A 505 -24.13 -11.85 -9.36
CA GLU A 505 -25.42 -11.16 -9.36
C GLU A 505 -25.50 -10.06 -8.28
N LEU A 506 -24.71 -10.18 -7.22
CA LEU A 506 -24.59 -9.17 -6.16
C LEU A 506 -23.50 -8.13 -6.44
N GLY A 507 -22.67 -8.32 -7.48
CA GLY A 507 -21.53 -7.45 -7.77
C GLY A 507 -20.33 -7.61 -6.82
N ILE A 508 -20.33 -8.62 -5.96
CA ILE A 508 -19.30 -8.76 -4.91
C ILE A 508 -18.24 -9.78 -5.29
N ALA A 509 -17.05 -9.66 -4.69
CA ALA A 509 -15.94 -10.57 -4.96
C ALA A 509 -16.25 -12.00 -4.46
N LEU A 510 -15.72 -13.01 -5.16
CA LEU A 510 -15.74 -14.40 -4.72
C LEU A 510 -14.35 -14.79 -4.21
N GLN A 511 -14.22 -15.01 -2.90
CA GLN A 511 -13.01 -15.54 -2.28
C GLN A 511 -13.17 -17.05 -2.11
N ARG A 512 -12.37 -17.85 -2.81
CA ARG A 512 -12.51 -19.31 -2.84
C ARG A 512 -11.28 -20.00 -2.25
N PHE A 513 -11.51 -20.90 -1.30
CA PHE A 513 -10.49 -21.75 -0.70
C PHE A 513 -10.92 -23.22 -0.79
N ASP A 514 -10.01 -24.08 -1.26
CA ASP A 514 -10.23 -25.53 -1.31
C ASP A 514 -9.75 -26.16 0.00
N MET A 515 -10.66 -26.69 0.80
CA MET A 515 -10.34 -27.24 2.12
C MET A 515 -9.54 -28.54 2.07
N SER A 516 -9.45 -29.19 0.90
CA SER A 516 -8.55 -30.33 0.70
C SER A 516 -7.07 -29.94 0.82
N GLU A 517 -6.71 -28.68 0.54
CA GLU A 517 -5.35 -28.16 0.75
C GLU A 517 -5.03 -27.92 2.24
N TYR A 518 -6.06 -27.80 3.07
CA TYR A 518 -5.95 -27.44 4.50
C TYR A 518 -6.28 -28.60 5.44
N THR A 519 -5.91 -29.82 5.02
CA THR A 519 -6.07 -31.06 5.80
C THR A 519 -5.05 -31.19 6.94
N GLU A 520 -3.88 -30.58 6.79
CA GLU A 520 -2.77 -30.69 7.74
C GLU A 520 -2.56 -29.42 8.57
N LYS A 521 -2.10 -29.57 9.81
CA LYS A 521 -1.89 -28.45 10.72
C LYS A 521 -0.94 -27.36 10.18
N HIS A 522 0.06 -27.75 9.38
CA HIS A 522 1.03 -26.80 8.83
C HIS A 522 0.46 -25.98 7.66
N THR A 523 -0.52 -26.49 6.90
CA THR A 523 -1.21 -25.71 5.86
C THR A 523 -2.27 -24.80 6.46
N VAL A 524 -2.92 -25.22 7.55
CA VAL A 524 -3.80 -24.35 8.38
C VAL A 524 -3.03 -23.12 8.88
N ALA A 525 -1.77 -23.30 9.30
CA ALA A 525 -0.92 -22.18 9.68
C ALA A 525 -0.71 -21.17 8.53
N LYS A 526 -0.71 -21.57 7.26
CA LYS A 526 -0.68 -20.60 6.15
C LYS A 526 -2.00 -19.84 5.99
N LEU A 527 -3.12 -20.49 6.28
CA LEU A 527 -4.45 -19.89 6.16
C LEU A 527 -4.68 -18.78 7.21
N ILE A 528 -4.18 -18.97 8.44
CA ILE A 528 -4.45 -18.12 9.61
C ILE A 528 -3.20 -17.38 10.12
N GLY A 529 -2.03 -17.71 9.59
CA GLY A 529 -0.72 -17.20 10.00
C GLY A 529 0.05 -18.20 10.85
N SER A 530 1.38 -18.25 10.71
CA SER A 530 2.20 -19.13 11.54
C SER A 530 2.20 -18.64 13.01
N PRO A 531 2.31 -19.52 14.00
CA PRO A 531 2.51 -19.12 15.40
C PRO A 531 3.87 -18.42 15.60
N ALA A 532 4.00 -17.64 16.68
CA ALA A 532 5.27 -16.99 17.01
C ALA A 532 6.43 -17.99 17.15
N GLY A 533 7.54 -17.74 16.44
CA GLY A 533 8.73 -18.58 16.44
C GLY A 533 8.83 -19.61 15.30
N TYR A 534 7.86 -19.63 14.38
CA TYR A 534 7.89 -20.48 13.18
C TYR A 534 8.20 -19.67 11.90
N ILE A 535 8.79 -20.33 10.89
CA ILE A 535 9.05 -19.74 9.57
C ILE A 535 7.70 -19.32 8.94
N GLY A 536 7.65 -18.11 8.38
CA GLY A 536 6.42 -17.51 7.86
C GLY A 536 5.55 -16.83 8.93
N TYR A 537 6.05 -16.65 10.17
CA TYR A 537 5.37 -15.79 11.16
C TYR A 537 5.15 -14.39 10.61
N GLU A 538 6.04 -13.87 9.76
CA GLU A 538 5.92 -12.54 9.17
C GLU A 538 4.80 -12.42 8.12
N ASP A 539 4.42 -13.51 7.45
CA ASP A 539 3.63 -13.48 6.20
C ASP A 539 2.10 -13.33 6.38
N GLY A 540 1.61 -13.22 7.62
CA GLY A 540 0.18 -13.07 7.86
C GLY A 540 -0.65 -14.32 7.55
N GLY A 541 -1.98 -14.22 7.64
CA GLY A 541 -2.90 -15.31 7.32
C GLY A 541 -3.61 -15.06 5.99
N LEU A 542 -3.54 -16.02 5.05
CA LEU A 542 -4.17 -15.90 3.73
C LEU A 542 -5.67 -15.56 3.79
N LEU A 543 -6.40 -16.18 4.71
CA LEU A 543 -7.84 -15.95 4.88
C LEU A 543 -8.10 -14.56 5.46
N THR A 544 -7.39 -14.20 6.52
CA THR A 544 -7.52 -12.89 7.18
C THR A 544 -7.19 -11.76 6.21
N ASP A 545 -6.11 -11.89 5.43
CA ASP A 545 -5.71 -10.88 4.47
C ASP A 545 -6.68 -10.79 3.27
N ALA A 546 -7.25 -11.91 2.82
CA ALA A 546 -8.28 -11.91 1.78
C ALA A 546 -9.55 -11.16 2.22
N ILE A 547 -10.02 -11.39 3.45
CA ILE A 547 -11.18 -10.69 3.99
C ILE A 547 -10.86 -9.21 4.23
N ARG A 548 -9.69 -8.86 4.77
CA ARG A 548 -9.31 -7.44 4.94
C ARG A 548 -9.24 -6.67 3.62
N LYS A 549 -8.76 -7.32 2.55
CA LYS A 549 -8.70 -6.70 1.21
C LYS A 549 -10.06 -6.58 0.55
N THR A 550 -10.99 -7.50 0.85
CA THR A 550 -12.34 -7.55 0.27
C THR A 550 -13.37 -7.93 1.34
N PRO A 551 -13.75 -7.00 2.22
CA PRO A 551 -14.63 -7.29 3.37
C PRO A 551 -16.07 -7.62 2.94
N ASN A 552 -16.53 -7.09 1.80
CA ASN A 552 -17.79 -7.47 1.17
C ASN A 552 -17.54 -8.51 0.07
N CYS A 553 -17.67 -9.79 0.43
CA CYS A 553 -17.45 -10.89 -0.51
C CYS A 553 -18.30 -12.12 -0.18
N VAL A 554 -18.44 -12.99 -1.17
CA VAL A 554 -18.81 -14.39 -0.95
C VAL A 554 -17.54 -15.16 -0.61
N LEU A 555 -17.44 -15.66 0.63
CA LEU A 555 -16.36 -16.54 1.06
C LEU A 555 -16.80 -17.99 0.86
N LEU A 556 -16.22 -18.66 -0.14
CA LEU A 556 -16.49 -20.05 -0.48
C LEU A 556 -15.40 -20.98 0.04
N LEU A 557 -15.75 -21.84 0.99
CA LEU A 557 -14.92 -22.92 1.50
C LEU A 557 -15.39 -24.25 0.90
N ASP A 558 -14.70 -24.71 -0.14
CA ASP A 558 -15.06 -25.95 -0.83
C ASP A 558 -14.60 -27.20 -0.06
N GLU A 559 -15.45 -28.23 -0.03
CA GLU A 559 -15.17 -29.54 0.59
C GLU A 559 -14.80 -29.47 2.08
N ILE A 560 -15.58 -28.72 2.86
CA ILE A 560 -15.30 -28.41 4.28
C ILE A 560 -15.10 -29.65 5.16
N GLU A 561 -15.69 -30.80 4.81
CA GLU A 561 -15.46 -32.07 5.52
C GLU A 561 -14.01 -32.58 5.47
N LYS A 562 -13.18 -32.06 4.55
CA LYS A 562 -11.76 -32.40 4.42
C LYS A 562 -10.87 -31.49 5.28
N ALA A 563 -11.38 -30.36 5.74
CA ALA A 563 -10.61 -29.41 6.53
C ALA A 563 -10.09 -30.02 7.84
N HIS A 564 -8.94 -29.55 8.28
CA HIS A 564 -8.45 -29.84 9.62
C HIS A 564 -9.42 -29.31 10.71
N PRO A 565 -9.60 -30.01 11.85
CA PRO A 565 -10.50 -29.61 12.93
C PRO A 565 -10.33 -28.17 13.44
N ASP A 566 -9.10 -27.64 13.43
CA ASP A 566 -8.80 -26.27 13.90
C ASP A 566 -9.53 -25.20 13.06
N ILE A 567 -9.81 -25.46 11.77
CA ILE A 567 -10.56 -24.54 10.91
C ILE A 567 -11.99 -24.37 11.43
N PHE A 568 -12.63 -25.44 11.90
CA PHE A 568 -13.99 -25.37 12.44
C PHE A 568 -14.09 -24.46 13.66
N ASN A 569 -13.08 -24.45 14.53
CA ASN A 569 -13.06 -23.57 15.71
C ASN A 569 -13.04 -22.09 15.29
N ILE A 570 -12.33 -21.79 14.21
CA ILE A 570 -12.23 -20.44 13.67
C ILE A 570 -13.53 -20.04 12.98
N LEU A 571 -14.14 -20.95 12.23
CA LEU A 571 -15.45 -20.70 11.62
C LEU A 571 -16.54 -20.47 12.66
N LEU A 572 -16.49 -21.14 13.81
CA LEU A 572 -17.38 -20.84 14.94
C LEU A 572 -17.21 -19.39 15.40
N GLN A 573 -15.98 -18.91 15.57
CA GLN A 573 -15.72 -17.52 15.93
C GLN A 573 -16.25 -16.54 14.88
N VAL A 574 -16.06 -16.85 13.59
CA VAL A 574 -16.54 -16.03 12.49
C VAL A 574 -18.08 -15.98 12.45
N MET A 575 -18.77 -17.10 12.62
CA MET A 575 -20.24 -17.15 12.63
C MET A 575 -20.86 -16.48 13.86
N ASP A 576 -20.12 -16.39 14.97
CA ASP A 576 -20.60 -15.86 16.24
C ASP A 576 -20.41 -14.35 16.38
N TYR A 577 -19.24 -13.87 15.97
CA TYR A 577 -18.78 -12.50 16.24
C TYR A 577 -18.44 -11.74 14.97
N ALA A 578 -18.54 -12.39 13.79
CA ALA A 578 -18.15 -11.80 12.52
C ALA A 578 -16.73 -11.22 12.53
N VAL A 579 -15.82 -11.81 13.30
CA VAL A 579 -14.43 -11.38 13.40
C VAL A 579 -13.52 -12.58 13.24
N LEU A 580 -12.62 -12.49 12.27
CA LEU A 580 -11.53 -13.43 12.07
C LEU A 580 -10.23 -12.82 12.61
N THR A 581 -9.60 -13.48 13.58
CA THR A 581 -8.31 -13.03 14.13
C THR A 581 -7.20 -13.95 13.67
N ASP A 582 -6.12 -13.38 13.13
CA ASP A 582 -4.91 -14.13 12.78
C ASP A 582 -3.99 -14.34 14.00
N ASN A 583 -2.93 -15.13 13.81
CA ASN A 583 -1.98 -15.43 14.88
C ASN A 583 -1.09 -14.25 15.31
N LYS A 584 -1.11 -13.12 14.58
CA LYS A 584 -0.49 -11.85 15.00
C LYS A 584 -1.46 -10.97 15.81
N GLY A 585 -2.73 -11.35 15.93
CA GLY A 585 -3.77 -10.53 16.55
C GLY A 585 -4.43 -9.54 15.59
N ARG A 586 -4.10 -9.57 14.30
CA ARG A 586 -4.77 -8.74 13.29
C ARG A 586 -6.17 -9.29 13.08
N LYS A 587 -7.16 -8.40 13.08
CA LYS A 587 -8.58 -8.74 12.93
C LYS A 587 -9.05 -8.43 11.51
N ALA A 588 -9.91 -9.27 10.96
CA ALA A 588 -10.68 -9.03 9.75
C ALA A 588 -12.17 -9.05 10.11
N ASP A 589 -12.89 -8.06 9.58
CA ASP A 589 -14.33 -7.93 9.74
C ASP A 589 -15.06 -8.80 8.72
N CYS A 590 -15.91 -9.70 9.20
CA CYS A 590 -16.72 -10.62 8.41
C CYS A 590 -18.21 -10.26 8.41
N ARG A 591 -18.63 -9.11 8.97
CA ARG A 591 -20.06 -8.70 9.04
C ARG A 591 -20.70 -8.57 7.66
N HIS A 592 -19.90 -8.25 6.64
CA HIS A 592 -20.33 -8.12 5.25
C HIS A 592 -20.01 -9.36 4.39
N VAL A 593 -19.66 -10.49 5.01
CA VAL A 593 -19.31 -11.72 4.30
C VAL A 593 -20.53 -12.64 4.18
N ILE A 594 -20.75 -13.20 2.99
CA ILE A 594 -21.62 -14.35 2.78
C ILE A 594 -20.73 -15.60 2.82
N LEU A 595 -20.74 -16.30 3.95
CA LEU A 595 -19.96 -17.52 4.17
C LEU A 595 -20.71 -18.72 3.58
N ILE A 596 -20.14 -19.34 2.54
CA ILE A 596 -20.65 -20.55 1.91
C ILE A 596 -19.64 -21.67 2.09
N MET A 597 -20.09 -22.79 2.63
CA MET A 597 -19.30 -24.01 2.77
C MET A 597 -19.92 -25.10 1.92
N THR A 598 -19.15 -25.81 1.11
CA THR A 598 -19.66 -26.95 0.34
C THR A 598 -19.23 -28.26 0.96
N SER A 599 -20.12 -29.25 0.95
CA SER A 599 -19.83 -30.59 1.42
C SER A 599 -20.40 -31.66 0.51
N ASN A 600 -19.63 -32.73 0.33
CA ASN A 600 -20.09 -33.96 -0.34
C ASN A 600 -20.64 -34.98 0.68
N ALA A 601 -20.69 -34.63 1.97
CA ALA A 601 -21.21 -35.50 3.02
C ALA A 601 -22.66 -35.90 2.75
N GLY A 602 -22.94 -37.20 2.80
CA GLY A 602 -24.30 -37.74 2.61
C GLY A 602 -24.63 -38.23 1.19
N ALA A 603 -23.84 -37.89 0.17
CA ALA A 603 -24.13 -38.27 -1.21
C ALA A 603 -24.21 -39.80 -1.42
N GLN A 604 -23.30 -40.58 -0.81
CA GLN A 604 -23.31 -42.04 -0.90
C GLN A 604 -24.49 -42.70 -0.18
N PHE A 605 -25.04 -42.05 0.84
CA PHE A 605 -26.14 -42.59 1.67
C PHE A 605 -27.52 -42.22 1.12
N ALA A 606 -27.62 -41.10 0.38
CA ALA A 606 -28.82 -40.76 -0.38
C ALA A 606 -29.21 -41.90 -1.35
N HIS A 607 -28.22 -42.55 -1.98
CA HIS A 607 -28.43 -43.70 -2.85
C HIS A 607 -28.91 -44.96 -2.13
N GLN A 608 -28.55 -45.16 -0.85
CA GLN A 608 -28.96 -46.32 -0.07
C GLN A 608 -30.38 -46.20 0.49
N ALA A 609 -30.85 -44.97 0.76
CA ALA A 609 -32.20 -44.72 1.25
C ALA A 609 -33.29 -45.14 0.25
N SER A 610 -32.99 -45.14 -1.06
CA SER A 610 -33.91 -45.57 -2.11
C SER A 610 -34.08 -47.10 -2.28
N ILE A 611 -33.30 -47.94 -1.56
CA ILE A 611 -33.24 -49.40 -1.77
C ILE A 611 -33.89 -50.22 -0.63
N GLY A 612 -34.60 -49.58 0.32
CA GLY A 612 -35.19 -50.25 1.50
C GLY A 612 -36.73 -50.27 1.53
N PHE A 613 -37.31 -51.39 2.00
CA PHE A 613 -38.77 -51.60 2.17
C PHE A 613 -39.38 -50.98 3.44
N SER A 614 -38.67 -50.08 4.13
CA SER A 614 -39.12 -49.49 5.41
C SER A 614 -39.01 -47.96 5.43
N GLY A 615 -40.16 -47.29 5.26
CA GLY A 615 -40.47 -45.96 5.80
C GLY A 615 -39.91 -44.73 5.07
N GLN A 616 -40.80 -44.00 4.38
CA GLN A 616 -41.03 -42.53 4.37
C GLN A 616 -39.90 -41.49 4.50
N ILE A 617 -38.61 -41.85 4.45
CA ILE A 617 -37.51 -40.87 4.59
C ILE A 617 -37.12 -40.38 3.19
N THR A 618 -37.19 -39.08 2.95
CA THR A 618 -36.75 -38.49 1.67
C THR A 618 -35.23 -38.54 1.54
N ALA A 619 -34.70 -38.51 0.31
CA ALA A 619 -33.25 -38.47 0.08
C ALA A 619 -32.57 -37.28 0.79
N GLY A 620 -33.27 -36.13 0.88
CA GLY A 620 -32.83 -34.95 1.64
C GLY A 620 -32.73 -35.20 3.14
N GLU A 621 -33.73 -35.82 3.76
CA GLU A 621 -33.71 -36.17 5.18
C GLU A 621 -32.59 -37.16 5.53
N ALA A 622 -32.34 -38.13 4.65
CA ALA A 622 -31.21 -39.05 4.79
C ALA A 622 -29.86 -38.33 4.74
N MET A 623 -29.70 -37.35 3.84
CA MET A 623 -28.51 -36.50 3.77
C MET A 623 -28.34 -35.66 5.04
N LEU A 624 -29.38 -34.98 5.51
CA LEU A 624 -29.34 -34.18 6.74
C LEU A 624 -28.97 -35.01 7.98
N LYS A 625 -29.43 -36.26 8.06
CA LYS A 625 -29.04 -37.18 9.14
C LYS A 625 -27.55 -37.50 9.09
N GLN A 626 -26.96 -37.59 7.90
CA GLN A 626 -25.52 -37.81 7.74
C GLN A 626 -24.70 -36.55 8.04
N VAL A 627 -25.18 -35.38 7.62
CA VAL A 627 -24.57 -34.07 7.97
C VAL A 627 -24.45 -33.94 9.48
N LYS A 628 -25.49 -34.30 10.24
CA LYS A 628 -25.48 -34.31 11.72
C LYS A 628 -24.49 -35.30 12.35
N LYS A 629 -23.97 -36.27 11.60
CA LYS A 629 -22.90 -37.17 12.05
C LYS A 629 -21.51 -36.64 11.70
N THR A 630 -21.37 -36.03 10.53
CA THR A 630 -20.10 -35.48 10.04
C THR A 630 -19.72 -34.20 10.77
N PHE A 631 -20.69 -33.31 10.99
CA PHE A 631 -20.47 -32.02 11.64
C PHE A 631 -21.05 -32.05 13.05
N LYS A 632 -20.31 -31.47 14.00
CA LYS A 632 -20.77 -31.36 15.39
C LYS A 632 -22.04 -30.49 15.47
N PRO A 633 -22.97 -30.77 16.39
CA PRO A 633 -24.18 -29.96 16.56
C PRO A 633 -23.89 -28.46 16.78
N GLU A 634 -22.80 -28.16 17.49
CA GLU A 634 -22.34 -26.78 17.72
C GLU A 634 -22.12 -26.02 16.41
N PHE A 635 -21.51 -26.65 15.41
CA PHE A 635 -21.28 -26.03 14.11
C PHE A 635 -22.58 -25.82 13.32
N ILE A 636 -23.44 -26.85 13.29
CA ILE A 636 -24.71 -26.80 12.55
C ILE A 636 -25.63 -25.72 13.10
N ASN A 637 -25.67 -25.55 14.42
CA ASN A 637 -26.55 -24.57 15.08
C ASN A 637 -26.13 -23.11 14.85
N ARG A 638 -24.92 -22.84 14.31
CA ARG A 638 -24.47 -21.49 13.94
C ARG A 638 -24.75 -21.13 12.48
N LEU A 639 -25.12 -22.11 11.65
CA LEU A 639 -25.45 -21.87 10.26
C LEU A 639 -26.80 -21.13 10.15
N SER A 640 -26.88 -20.19 9.22
CA SER A 640 -28.16 -19.58 8.80
C SER A 640 -29.06 -20.62 8.16
N ALA A 641 -28.52 -21.47 7.28
CA ALA A 641 -29.25 -22.56 6.66
C ALA A 641 -28.31 -23.70 6.20
N THR A 642 -28.84 -24.92 6.16
CA THR A 642 -28.23 -26.05 5.44
C THR A 642 -29.03 -26.28 4.17
N VAL A 643 -28.40 -26.00 3.03
CA VAL A 643 -29.03 -26.03 1.70
C VAL A 643 -28.74 -27.36 1.03
N VAL A 644 -29.78 -28.10 0.69
CA VAL A 644 -29.67 -29.44 0.08
C VAL A 644 -29.71 -29.32 -1.44
N PHE A 645 -28.73 -29.93 -2.09
CA PHE A 645 -28.64 -30.05 -3.54
C PHE A 645 -28.97 -31.48 -3.96
N HIS A 646 -29.84 -31.61 -4.95
CA HIS A 646 -30.32 -32.90 -5.42
C HIS A 646 -29.48 -33.46 -6.56
N ASP A 647 -29.59 -34.77 -6.77
CA ASP A 647 -28.97 -35.47 -7.90
C ASP A 647 -29.40 -34.84 -9.24
N MET A 648 -28.47 -34.84 -10.20
CA MET A 648 -28.76 -34.40 -11.56
C MET A 648 -29.75 -35.36 -12.22
N ASP A 649 -30.89 -34.83 -12.67
CA ASP A 649 -31.86 -35.56 -13.47
C ASP A 649 -31.61 -35.37 -14.98
N TYR A 650 -32.39 -36.08 -15.80
CA TYR A 650 -32.24 -36.02 -17.25
C TYR A 650 -32.60 -34.64 -17.82
N GLY A 651 -33.55 -33.94 -17.19
CA GLY A 651 -33.95 -32.58 -17.57
C GLY A 651 -32.81 -31.58 -17.37
N MET A 652 -32.25 -31.55 -16.17
CA MET A 652 -31.08 -30.75 -15.80
C MET A 652 -29.88 -31.06 -16.71
N ALA A 653 -29.59 -32.34 -16.96
CA ALA A 653 -28.51 -32.73 -17.85
C ALA A 653 -28.69 -32.22 -19.29
N SER A 654 -29.92 -32.24 -19.79
CA SER A 654 -30.26 -31.69 -21.12
C SER A 654 -30.03 -30.18 -21.19
N LEU A 655 -30.46 -29.44 -20.16
CA LEU A 655 -30.24 -27.98 -20.05
C LEU A 655 -28.74 -27.64 -19.97
N ILE A 656 -27.98 -28.39 -19.19
CA ILE A 656 -26.52 -28.23 -19.06
C ILE A 656 -25.84 -28.50 -20.39
N LEU A 657 -26.18 -29.60 -21.08
CA LEU A 657 -25.62 -29.90 -22.40
C LEU A 657 -25.90 -28.77 -23.39
N ASN A 658 -27.12 -28.23 -23.41
CA ASN A 658 -27.47 -27.09 -24.26
C ASN A 658 -26.63 -25.85 -23.94
N LYS A 659 -26.46 -25.52 -22.65
CA LYS A 659 -25.58 -24.41 -22.21
C LYS A 659 -24.16 -24.59 -22.74
N LYS A 660 -23.55 -25.76 -22.52
CA LYS A 660 -22.17 -26.07 -22.95
C LYS A 660 -22.00 -26.09 -24.47
N LEU A 661 -22.99 -26.59 -25.21
CA LEU A 661 -22.98 -26.56 -26.66
C LEU A 661 -23.10 -25.12 -27.19
N ASN A 662 -23.90 -24.26 -26.56
CA ASN A 662 -23.99 -22.86 -26.92
C ASN A 662 -22.68 -22.10 -26.63
N GLU A 663 -22.04 -22.35 -25.48
CA GLU A 663 -20.70 -21.82 -25.18
C GLU A 663 -19.67 -22.25 -26.25
N LEU A 664 -19.73 -23.50 -26.69
CA LEU A 664 -18.87 -24.00 -27.77
C LEU A 664 -19.20 -23.35 -29.12
N LYS A 665 -20.48 -23.21 -29.47
CA LYS A 665 -20.93 -22.51 -30.70
C LYS A 665 -20.42 -21.07 -30.73
N ASN A 666 -20.52 -20.35 -29.61
CA ASN A 666 -20.02 -18.98 -29.51
C ASN A 666 -18.50 -18.91 -29.77
N LYS A 667 -17.72 -19.83 -29.21
CA LYS A 667 -16.27 -19.94 -29.47
C LYS A 667 -15.95 -20.26 -30.93
N LEU A 668 -16.77 -21.09 -31.58
CA LEU A 668 -16.61 -21.44 -33.01
C LEU A 668 -17.02 -20.28 -33.93
N SER A 669 -18.04 -19.51 -33.55
CA SER A 669 -18.52 -18.35 -34.33
C SER A 669 -17.46 -17.26 -34.47
N ALA A 670 -16.60 -17.08 -33.46
CA ALA A 670 -15.43 -16.19 -33.53
C ALA A 670 -14.40 -16.62 -34.58
N ARG A 671 -14.47 -17.86 -35.07
CA ARG A 671 -13.67 -18.40 -36.19
C ARG A 671 -14.50 -18.59 -37.46
N HIS A 672 -15.68 -17.96 -37.55
CA HIS A 672 -16.63 -18.11 -38.65
C HIS A 672 -17.06 -19.57 -38.91
N VAL A 673 -17.08 -20.41 -37.87
CA VAL A 673 -17.53 -21.80 -37.96
C VAL A 673 -18.90 -21.95 -37.32
N GLY A 674 -19.89 -22.37 -38.12
CA GLY A 674 -21.23 -22.76 -37.65
C GLY A 674 -21.29 -24.24 -37.32
N MET A 675 -21.88 -24.60 -36.17
CA MET A 675 -22.04 -26.00 -35.74
C MET A 675 -23.51 -26.33 -35.50
N GLU A 676 -24.00 -27.36 -36.18
CA GLU A 676 -25.30 -27.99 -35.94
C GLU A 676 -25.10 -29.40 -35.37
N LEU A 677 -25.96 -29.83 -34.45
CA LEU A 677 -25.96 -31.20 -33.95
C LEU A 677 -27.21 -31.92 -34.47
N SER A 678 -27.04 -33.15 -34.95
CA SER A 678 -28.18 -34.03 -35.24
C SER A 678 -28.86 -34.50 -33.94
N PRO A 679 -30.15 -34.88 -33.97
CA PRO A 679 -30.84 -35.43 -32.80
C PRO A 679 -30.17 -36.66 -32.21
N GLU A 680 -29.55 -37.49 -33.04
CA GLU A 680 -28.82 -38.69 -32.65
C GLU A 680 -27.51 -38.33 -31.93
N ALA A 681 -26.76 -37.36 -32.47
CA ALA A 681 -25.55 -36.84 -31.83
C ALA A 681 -25.85 -36.21 -30.47
N TYR A 682 -26.94 -35.45 -30.38
CA TYR A 682 -27.41 -34.85 -29.13
C TYR A 682 -27.73 -35.92 -28.08
N LYS A 683 -28.56 -36.92 -28.43
CA LYS A 683 -28.90 -38.04 -27.53
C LYS A 683 -27.67 -38.84 -27.11
N HIS A 684 -26.72 -39.03 -28.02
CA HIS A 684 -25.49 -39.76 -27.73
C HIS A 684 -24.61 -39.02 -26.73
N LEU A 685 -24.37 -37.72 -26.94
CA LEU A 685 -23.64 -36.86 -26.00
C LEU A 685 -24.33 -36.81 -24.63
N LEU A 686 -25.65 -36.66 -24.61
CA LEU A 686 -26.43 -36.63 -23.38
C LEU A 686 -26.34 -37.95 -22.61
N LYS A 687 -26.41 -39.09 -23.31
CA LYS A 687 -26.26 -40.43 -22.71
C LYS A 687 -24.87 -40.65 -22.11
N LEU A 688 -23.82 -40.20 -22.79
CA LEU A 688 -22.45 -40.32 -22.30
C LEU A 688 -22.15 -39.37 -21.15
N GLY A 689 -22.64 -38.12 -21.22
CA GLY A 689 -22.40 -37.10 -20.21
C GLY A 689 -23.30 -37.22 -18.98
N PHE A 690 -24.43 -37.94 -19.07
CA PHE A 690 -25.31 -38.20 -17.94
C PHE A 690 -24.74 -39.32 -17.06
N THR A 691 -23.99 -38.93 -16.04
CA THR A 691 -23.52 -39.86 -15.00
C THR A 691 -23.97 -39.36 -13.63
N LYS A 692 -24.52 -40.26 -12.81
CA LYS A 692 -24.95 -39.93 -11.44
C LYS A 692 -23.76 -39.65 -10.51
N GLU A 693 -22.60 -40.28 -10.76
CA GLU A 693 -21.41 -40.15 -9.92
C GLU A 693 -20.63 -38.84 -10.12
N TYR A 694 -20.59 -38.31 -11.35
CA TYR A 694 -19.74 -37.15 -11.69
C TYR A 694 -20.54 -35.89 -12.06
N GLY A 695 -21.88 -36.00 -12.14
CA GLY A 695 -22.78 -34.88 -12.38
C GLY A 695 -22.44 -34.14 -13.68
N ALA A 696 -22.56 -32.81 -13.64
CA ALA A 696 -22.31 -31.93 -14.78
C ALA A 696 -20.85 -31.96 -15.29
N ARG A 697 -19.88 -32.39 -14.46
CA ARG A 697 -18.45 -32.40 -14.82
C ARG A 697 -18.15 -33.38 -15.96
N GLU A 698 -18.89 -34.49 -16.03
CA GLU A 698 -18.71 -35.47 -17.09
C GLU A 698 -19.16 -34.93 -18.46
N MET A 699 -20.11 -33.99 -18.48
CA MET A 699 -20.56 -33.33 -19.71
C MET A 699 -19.41 -32.57 -20.39
N ASP A 700 -18.64 -31.80 -19.62
CA ASP A 700 -17.48 -31.06 -20.12
C ASP A 700 -16.39 -32.01 -20.62
N ARG A 701 -16.19 -33.13 -19.92
CA ARG A 701 -15.22 -34.16 -20.31
C ARG A 701 -15.61 -34.83 -21.63
N VAL A 702 -16.86 -35.25 -21.78
CA VAL A 702 -17.38 -35.88 -22.99
C VAL A 702 -17.30 -34.92 -24.18
N ILE A 703 -17.70 -33.66 -24.03
CA ILE A 703 -17.54 -32.66 -25.11
C ILE A 703 -16.06 -32.47 -25.46
N THR A 704 -15.17 -32.45 -24.47
CA THR A 704 -13.75 -32.23 -24.69
C THR A 704 -13.02 -33.43 -25.29
N SER A 705 -13.44 -34.66 -24.98
CA SER A 705 -12.81 -35.89 -25.47
C SER A 705 -13.40 -36.37 -26.81
N GLN A 706 -14.71 -36.18 -27.03
CA GLN A 706 -15.40 -36.71 -28.20
C GLN A 706 -15.63 -35.66 -29.29
N LEU A 707 -16.03 -34.43 -28.92
CA LEU A 707 -16.47 -33.43 -29.88
C LEU A 707 -15.37 -32.42 -30.27
N LYS A 708 -14.66 -31.85 -29.30
CA LYS A 708 -13.61 -30.84 -29.56
C LYS A 708 -12.46 -31.35 -30.44
N PRO A 709 -11.96 -32.61 -30.32
CA PRO A 709 -10.85 -33.08 -31.15
C PRO A 709 -11.23 -33.19 -32.63
N LEU A 710 -12.47 -33.61 -32.92
CA LEU A 710 -12.99 -33.66 -34.29
C LEU A 710 -13.03 -32.25 -34.91
N LEU A 711 -13.58 -31.28 -34.16
CA LEU A 711 -13.66 -29.89 -34.60
C LEU A 711 -12.26 -29.27 -34.76
N MET A 712 -11.35 -29.51 -33.81
CA MET A 712 -9.98 -29.03 -33.86
C MET A 712 -9.27 -29.52 -35.13
N ARG A 713 -9.41 -30.80 -35.47
CA ARG A 713 -8.78 -31.38 -36.66
C ARG A 713 -9.28 -30.73 -37.94
N GLU A 714 -10.58 -30.51 -38.07
CA GLU A 714 -11.15 -29.83 -39.25
C GLU A 714 -10.80 -28.35 -39.33
N ILE A 715 -10.70 -27.65 -38.19
CA ILE A 715 -10.32 -26.23 -38.13
C ILE A 715 -8.83 -26.03 -38.44
N LEU A 716 -7.94 -26.90 -37.94
CA LEU A 716 -6.50 -26.74 -38.14
C LEU A 716 -5.98 -27.38 -39.42
N PHE A 717 -6.55 -28.50 -39.85
CA PHE A 717 -6.00 -29.31 -40.94
C PHE A 717 -7.00 -29.60 -42.06
N GLY A 718 -8.30 -29.48 -41.78
CA GLY A 718 -9.36 -29.84 -42.72
C GLY A 718 -9.99 -28.65 -43.44
N THR A 719 -11.28 -28.80 -43.72
CA THR A 719 -12.04 -27.91 -44.60
C THR A 719 -12.57 -26.66 -43.92
N LEU A 720 -12.51 -26.59 -42.59
CA LEU A 720 -13.00 -25.46 -41.79
C LEU A 720 -11.92 -24.40 -41.48
N LYS A 721 -10.74 -24.46 -42.13
CA LYS A 721 -9.63 -23.51 -41.95
C LYS A 721 -10.02 -22.05 -42.19
N THR A 722 -10.94 -21.82 -43.13
CA THR A 722 -11.41 -20.49 -43.54
C THR A 722 -12.83 -20.19 -43.05
N GLY A 723 -13.35 -20.97 -42.09
CA GLY A 723 -14.76 -20.94 -41.69
C GLY A 723 -15.62 -21.96 -42.44
N GLY A 724 -16.93 -21.96 -42.17
CA GLY A 724 -17.91 -22.86 -42.81
C GLY A 724 -18.94 -23.44 -41.85
N LYS A 725 -19.81 -24.32 -42.33
CA LYS A 725 -20.83 -25.00 -41.50
C LYS A 725 -20.55 -26.49 -41.39
N VAL A 726 -20.70 -27.03 -40.18
CA VAL A 726 -20.54 -28.45 -39.91
C VAL A 726 -21.74 -29.00 -39.16
N ARG A 727 -22.18 -30.19 -39.56
CA ARG A 727 -23.19 -30.98 -38.85
C ARG A 727 -22.50 -32.14 -38.13
N VAL A 728 -22.70 -32.21 -36.82
CA VAL A 728 -22.24 -33.32 -36.00
C VAL A 728 -23.30 -34.42 -36.03
N THR A 729 -22.90 -35.63 -36.42
CA THR A 729 -23.76 -36.83 -36.47
C THR A 729 -23.23 -37.91 -35.54
N ALA A 730 -24.08 -38.86 -35.14
CA ALA A 730 -23.66 -40.05 -34.40
C ALA A 730 -24.07 -41.32 -35.14
N GLY A 731 -23.15 -42.28 -35.23
CA GLY A 731 -23.37 -43.60 -35.83
C GLY A 731 -22.44 -44.64 -35.23
N ASN A 732 -22.90 -45.88 -35.06
CA ASN A 732 -22.12 -46.99 -34.47
C ASN A 732 -21.49 -46.71 -33.10
N GLY A 733 -22.04 -45.76 -32.33
CA GLY A 733 -21.52 -45.38 -31.02
C GLY A 733 -20.38 -44.35 -31.04
N GLU A 734 -20.09 -43.75 -32.19
CA GLU A 734 -19.07 -42.70 -32.34
C GLU A 734 -19.66 -41.41 -32.95
N LEU A 735 -19.04 -40.27 -32.63
CA LEU A 735 -19.34 -38.98 -33.24
C LEU A 735 -18.55 -38.80 -34.53
N SER A 736 -19.20 -38.21 -35.53
CA SER A 736 -18.58 -37.85 -36.81
C SER A 736 -19.01 -36.46 -37.26
N LEU A 737 -18.17 -35.81 -38.06
CA LEU A 737 -18.46 -34.50 -38.64
C LEU A 737 -18.82 -34.66 -40.11
N GLN A 738 -19.96 -34.08 -40.49
CA GLN A 738 -20.38 -33.90 -41.86
C GLN A 738 -20.28 -32.42 -42.20
N VAL A 739 -19.31 -32.05 -43.04
CA VAL A 739 -19.15 -30.67 -43.50
C VAL A 739 -20.30 -30.35 -44.45
N LEU A 740 -21.05 -29.29 -44.14
CA LEU A 740 -22.12 -28.79 -44.98
C LEU A 740 -21.47 -27.88 -46.02
N LYS A 741 -21.40 -28.34 -47.27
CA LYS A 741 -21.07 -27.46 -48.39
C LYS A 741 -22.23 -26.47 -48.55
N GLU A 742 -21.91 -25.18 -48.63
CA GLU A 742 -22.88 -24.18 -49.10
C GLU A 742 -23.32 -24.47 -50.52
#